data_AF-B0TUM2-F1
#
_entry.id   AF-B0TUM2-F1
#
_cell.length_a   1.000
_cell.length_b   1.000
_cell.length_c   1.000
_cell.angle_alpha   90.00
_cell.angle_beta   90.00
_cell.angle_gamma   90.00
#
_symmetry.space_group_name_H-M   'P 1'
#
loop_
_entity.id
_entity.type
_entity.pdbx_description
1 polymer ?
#
loop_
_entity_poly.entity_id
_entity_poly.type
_entity_poly.pdbx_seq_one_letter_code
_entity_poly.pdbx_strand_id
1 'polypeptide(L)'
;MKEIQENLTLFISEQKSYFETVLAPNENNLKWGEAWIYNRSSKGFLIGPTNAGVNFKEILITRSKALFREDESYEHIVIEDGKTILIDTLFSDFTQAFLVYKLRQSGKYPSAASLVAPSLLLKRIYVRLLMSGVKPSPCNISSETLNDTAELLATFRKQSTLADDQTYLNGIAEVLRKKQITYSEPEFMVTVKRPQRASTKKVREAEFAEGLGDEENEKLVEIQDFLNVVSLRNLVQKDSEKIMLNMTLLLFVTAWRFEELSGITINALKRLEVEDEQVRKLLKKRGLHTYYLGIVYQGKKGAGMRTHWVEPLAIDLVEFIFKDTIKLTKNLRNQVVNCRGNNFKTLLPQELVPKESTVVNLNEAEIELADVVAHIYESTSDSIRYFNDLKRFAKEKLRKAGFLPHRIVKNRRKREDQFYTLKQIDDFLKQTITKSKELSADMIYRVRDSSNDYSYDVEYEKLLFITPVGSTALNYSGMIKPLATPIWYRYLSAYLGMGINRNTSIFTRYNLKTKNGEFTKINTHMPRHNKNTFLAIADVSEHLQAMVMGRADIKQNERYQHLAIEELALTTDIVSYHQDNSCTAISLSPTGVDQVKNTGIIGLNPDLKLENALAQNLHTFTTERDRTSFITDMLDDIDLNIFEEFSDELAAFQNDNEKRDIIRAHSDLSPLAFGSCMRKISVIECPFNIMCQDGTACPYHTLTGRADEADKVASLLKSIESEIEKINYLEIIARDEADELLEVLNARKENVKMLSEQSQSFEAKKIPVNLQEYDAKKKPIRLATLFAVEHRTNEKRAVLEKLSKPSE
;
A
#
# COMPACT_ATOMS: atom_id res chain seq x y z
N MET A 1 -11.88 42.07 4.32
CA MET A 1 -10.78 42.90 3.75
C MET A 1 -9.82 43.40 4.82
N LYS A 2 -10.26 44.19 5.82
CA LYS A 2 -9.39 44.70 6.90
C LYS A 2 -8.77 43.58 7.76
N GLU A 3 -9.58 42.62 8.20
CA GLU A 3 -9.12 41.47 9.01
C GLU A 3 -8.00 40.65 8.34
N ILE A 4 -8.05 40.49 7.02
CA ILE A 4 -7.04 39.74 6.26
C ILE A 4 -5.70 40.49 6.22
N GLN A 5 -5.75 41.82 6.05
CA GLN A 5 -4.56 42.66 6.11
C GLN A 5 -3.99 42.71 7.54
N GLU A 6 -4.85 42.77 8.55
CA GLU A 6 -4.47 42.67 9.96
C GLU A 6 -3.79 41.32 10.25
N ASN A 7 -4.34 40.20 9.79
CA ASN A 7 -3.73 38.88 9.90
C ASN A 7 -2.35 38.80 9.24
N LEU A 8 -2.17 39.39 8.06
CA LEU A 8 -0.87 39.47 7.39
C LEU A 8 0.14 40.27 8.24
N THR A 9 -0.26 41.44 8.74
CA THR A 9 0.62 42.27 9.57
C THR A 9 0.97 41.60 10.89
N LEU A 10 0.01 40.92 11.52
CA LEU A 10 0.21 40.13 12.74
C LEU A 10 1.21 39.01 12.47
N PHE A 11 1.04 38.26 11.37
CA PHE A 11 1.93 37.18 10.99
C PHE A 11 3.37 37.68 10.79
N ILE A 12 3.56 38.78 10.05
CA ILE A 12 4.89 39.38 9.84
C ILE A 12 5.49 39.83 11.17
N SER A 13 4.71 40.50 12.02
CA SER A 13 5.19 41.00 13.32
C SER A 13 5.61 39.88 14.28
N GLU A 14 4.84 38.79 14.33
CA GLU A 14 5.14 37.62 15.16
C GLU A 14 6.45 36.95 14.74
N GLN A 15 6.63 36.72 13.43
CA GLN A 15 7.85 36.09 12.92
C GLN A 15 9.06 37.03 13.01
N LYS A 16 8.86 38.34 12.83
CA LYS A 16 9.91 39.33 13.00
C LYS A 16 10.39 39.39 14.45
N SER A 17 9.48 39.38 15.42
CA SER A 17 9.84 39.33 16.85
C SER A 17 10.61 38.05 17.18
N TYR A 18 10.19 36.89 16.68
CA TYR A 18 10.93 35.64 16.87
C TYR A 18 12.34 35.70 16.24
N PHE A 19 12.46 36.27 15.04
CA PHE A 19 13.75 36.44 14.38
C PHE A 19 14.69 37.33 15.21
N GLU A 20 14.23 38.49 15.67
CA GLU A 20 15.05 39.44 16.43
C GLU A 20 15.44 38.93 17.83
N THR A 21 14.58 38.13 18.47
CA THR A 21 14.82 37.62 19.83
C THR A 21 15.59 36.30 19.88
N VAL A 22 15.39 35.40 18.91
CA VAL A 22 15.94 34.03 18.96
C VAL A 22 17.02 33.78 17.90
N LEU A 23 16.86 34.32 16.68
CA LEU A 23 17.75 33.99 15.56
C LEU A 23 18.88 35.01 15.41
N ALA A 24 18.57 36.31 15.37
CA ALA A 24 19.53 37.39 15.15
C ALA A 24 20.66 37.47 16.20
N PRO A 25 20.41 37.26 17.52
CA PRO A 25 21.46 37.34 18.54
C PRO A 25 22.52 36.24 18.42
N ASN A 26 22.16 35.11 17.81
CA ASN A 26 23.00 33.92 17.75
C ASN A 26 23.92 33.88 16.51
N GLU A 27 23.68 34.72 15.48
CA GLU A 27 24.22 34.52 14.12
C GLU A 27 24.83 35.79 13.48
N ASN A 28 25.63 36.56 14.23
CA ASN A 28 26.40 37.73 13.75
C ASN A 28 25.55 38.90 13.17
N ASN A 29 24.79 39.60 14.03
CA ASN A 29 24.20 40.92 13.71
C ASN A 29 23.36 40.99 12.42
N LEU A 30 22.61 39.93 12.09
CA LEU A 30 21.66 39.95 10.97
C LEU A 30 20.50 40.91 11.26
N LYS A 31 20.19 41.79 10.30
CA LYS A 31 19.00 42.65 10.38
C LYS A 31 17.85 42.13 9.53
N TRP A 32 16.63 42.46 9.93
CA TRP A 32 15.44 42.23 9.11
C TRP A 32 15.55 42.98 7.77
N GLY A 33 15.18 42.35 6.67
CA GLY A 33 15.29 42.91 5.31
C GLY A 33 16.67 42.81 4.65
N GLU A 34 17.70 42.31 5.34
CA GLU A 34 19.01 42.04 4.72
C GLU A 34 19.07 40.66 4.07
N ALA A 35 19.91 40.52 3.04
CA ALA A 35 20.14 39.24 2.39
C ALA A 35 20.86 38.27 3.33
N TRP A 36 20.41 37.02 3.38
CA TRP A 36 21.01 36.00 4.24
C TRP A 36 22.11 35.25 3.49
N ILE A 37 23.35 35.36 3.94
CA ILE A 37 24.51 34.70 3.33
C ILE A 37 24.89 33.49 4.16
N TYR A 38 24.98 32.32 3.53
CA TYR A 38 25.41 31.08 4.18
C TYR A 38 26.72 30.57 3.55
N ASN A 39 27.63 30.11 4.41
CA ASN A 39 28.91 29.54 4.03
C ASN A 39 29.35 28.49 5.07
N ARG A 40 30.53 27.88 4.89
CA ARG A 40 31.06 26.88 5.84
C ARG A 40 31.51 27.49 7.17
N SER A 41 31.78 28.79 7.21
CA SER A 41 32.26 29.53 8.39
C SER A 41 31.14 30.24 9.18
N SER A 42 29.92 30.27 8.65
CA SER A 42 28.71 30.79 9.27
C SER A 42 28.31 29.92 10.46
N LYS A 43 27.53 30.48 11.39
CA LYS A 43 27.02 29.79 12.58
C LYS A 43 25.51 29.59 12.49
N GLY A 44 25.00 28.58 13.19
CA GLY A 44 23.56 28.32 13.31
C GLY A 44 22.89 27.79 12.03
N PHE A 45 21.73 28.32 11.66
CA PHE A 45 20.98 27.85 10.48
C PHE A 45 21.65 28.25 9.16
N LEU A 46 22.54 29.26 9.17
CA LEU A 46 23.32 29.71 8.02
C LEU A 46 24.55 28.84 7.68
N ILE A 47 24.68 27.64 8.23
CA ILE A 47 25.75 26.69 7.83
C ILE A 47 25.40 26.04 6.48
N GLY A 48 26.29 26.15 5.51
CA GLY A 48 26.12 25.53 4.18
C GLY A 48 27.42 25.08 3.51
N PRO A 49 27.35 24.10 2.60
CA PRO A 49 28.54 23.55 1.93
C PRO A 49 29.15 24.50 0.90
N THR A 50 28.39 25.48 0.41
CA THR A 50 28.73 26.45 -0.65
C THR A 50 28.46 27.88 -0.18
N ASN A 51 29.21 28.85 -0.74
CA ASN A 51 28.92 30.28 -0.56
C ASN A 51 27.73 30.65 -1.43
N ALA A 52 26.56 30.84 -0.81
CA ALA A 52 25.36 31.30 -1.49
C ALA A 52 24.49 32.11 -0.53
N GLY A 53 23.51 32.83 -1.06
CA GLY A 53 22.66 33.68 -0.26
C GLY A 53 21.23 33.78 -0.75
N VAL A 54 20.33 34.10 0.17
CA VAL A 54 18.91 34.35 -0.07
C VAL A 54 18.70 35.86 -0.05
N ASN A 55 18.44 36.45 -1.21
CA ASN A 55 18.11 37.86 -1.36
C ASN A 55 16.59 38.04 -1.34
N PHE A 56 16.08 39.05 -0.63
CA PHE A 56 14.64 39.33 -0.51
C PHE A 56 14.16 40.55 -1.31
N LYS A 57 15.07 41.40 -1.79
CA LYS A 57 14.72 42.70 -2.42
C LYS A 57 14.65 42.62 -3.94
N GLU A 58 15.41 41.72 -4.54
CA GLU A 58 15.55 41.63 -6.00
C GLU A 58 15.54 40.18 -6.52
N ILE A 59 15.15 40.05 -7.79
CA ILE A 59 15.24 38.83 -8.58
C ILE A 59 16.21 39.07 -9.73
N LEU A 60 17.30 38.32 -9.75
CA LEU A 60 18.26 38.31 -10.86
C LEU A 60 17.77 37.35 -11.95
N ILE A 61 17.39 37.87 -13.11
CA ILE A 61 16.84 37.09 -14.24
C ILE A 61 17.90 36.12 -14.77
N THR A 62 19.15 36.56 -14.87
CA THR A 62 20.29 35.77 -15.38
C THR A 62 20.61 34.52 -14.56
N ARG A 63 20.25 34.50 -13.27
CA ARG A 63 20.53 33.38 -12.35
C ARG A 63 19.30 32.50 -12.07
N SER A 64 18.11 32.94 -12.47
CA SER A 64 16.84 32.34 -12.06
C SER A 64 16.13 31.75 -13.28
N LYS A 65 16.21 30.43 -13.46
CA LYS A 65 15.48 29.72 -14.53
C LYS A 65 13.99 29.58 -14.21
N ALA A 66 13.15 29.47 -15.24
CA ALA A 66 11.69 29.31 -15.15
C ALA A 66 11.00 30.49 -14.44
N LEU A 67 11.14 31.69 -15.00
CA LEU A 67 10.45 32.91 -14.57
C LEU A 67 9.37 33.36 -15.57
N PHE A 68 9.58 33.09 -16.87
CA PHE A 68 8.73 33.50 -17.98
C PHE A 68 8.52 32.33 -18.94
N ARG A 69 7.39 32.32 -19.65
CA ARG A 69 7.14 31.42 -20.79
C ARG A 69 7.84 31.97 -22.05
N GLU A 70 8.03 31.13 -23.08
CA GLU A 70 8.77 31.53 -24.31
C GLU A 70 8.03 32.62 -25.12
N ASP A 71 6.73 32.77 -24.90
CA ASP A 71 5.80 33.69 -25.56
C ASP A 71 5.50 34.98 -24.76
N GLU A 72 6.08 35.15 -23.57
CA GLU A 72 5.78 36.27 -22.66
C GLU A 72 6.79 37.42 -22.79
N SER A 73 6.31 38.64 -23.04
CA SER A 73 7.15 39.85 -22.97
C SER A 73 7.29 40.33 -21.51
N TYR A 74 8.53 40.59 -21.09
CA TYR A 74 8.85 41.00 -19.70
C TYR A 74 9.53 42.37 -19.62
N GLU A 75 9.70 43.08 -20.74
CA GLU A 75 10.39 44.37 -20.81
C GLU A 75 9.78 45.45 -19.91
N HIS A 76 8.48 45.35 -19.64
CA HIS A 76 7.72 46.31 -18.82
C HIS A 76 7.93 46.14 -17.30
N ILE A 77 8.64 45.09 -16.85
CA ILE A 77 8.81 44.74 -15.42
C ILE A 77 10.26 44.94 -14.95
N VAL A 78 11.20 45.19 -15.87
CA VAL A 78 12.65 45.15 -15.62
C VAL A 78 13.26 46.55 -15.62
N ILE A 79 14.15 46.84 -14.67
CA ILE A 79 14.60 48.23 -14.38
C ILE A 79 16.08 48.49 -14.77
N GLU A 80 17.00 47.53 -14.60
CA GLU A 80 18.43 47.71 -14.94
C GLU A 80 18.84 46.86 -16.15
N ASP A 81 18.88 47.46 -17.35
CA ASP A 81 19.39 46.84 -18.60
C ASP A 81 18.90 45.39 -18.84
N GLY A 82 17.64 45.09 -18.52
CA GLY A 82 17.06 43.76 -18.74
C GLY A 82 17.44 42.68 -17.72
N LYS A 83 18.05 43.01 -16.55
CA LYS A 83 18.64 42.00 -15.64
C LYS A 83 17.95 41.79 -14.29
N THR A 84 17.23 42.78 -13.74
CA THR A 84 16.72 42.76 -12.36
C THR A 84 15.24 43.15 -12.23
N ILE A 85 14.51 42.42 -11.37
CA ILE A 85 13.13 42.74 -10.96
C ILE A 85 13.14 43.10 -9.47
N LEU A 86 12.55 44.26 -9.13
CA LEU A 86 12.39 44.70 -7.74
C LEU A 86 11.15 44.09 -7.10
N ILE A 87 11.29 43.62 -5.87
CA ILE A 87 10.22 43.03 -5.07
C ILE A 87 9.64 44.10 -4.14
N ASP A 88 8.31 44.24 -4.11
CA ASP A 88 7.63 45.13 -3.16
C ASP A 88 8.00 44.81 -1.71
N THR A 89 8.19 45.84 -0.91
CA THR A 89 8.59 45.77 0.51
C THR A 89 7.70 44.85 1.32
N LEU A 90 6.38 44.93 1.14
CA LEU A 90 5.41 44.07 1.84
C LEU A 90 5.57 42.59 1.46
N PHE A 91 5.85 42.29 0.20
CA PHE A 91 6.05 40.91 -0.27
C PHE A 91 7.43 40.37 0.18
N SER A 92 8.44 41.24 0.23
CA SER A 92 9.76 40.95 0.76
C SER A 92 9.69 40.54 2.24
N ASP A 93 9.00 41.33 3.06
CA ASP A 93 8.79 41.07 4.48
C ASP A 93 7.99 39.78 4.70
N PHE A 94 6.96 39.53 3.89
CA PHE A 94 6.21 38.28 3.94
C PHE A 94 7.09 37.07 3.59
N THR A 95 7.94 37.18 2.56
CA THR A 95 8.84 36.10 2.15
C THR A 95 9.81 35.76 3.28
N GLN A 96 10.38 36.77 3.93
CA GLN A 96 11.27 36.58 5.08
C GLN A 96 10.51 35.96 6.27
N ALA A 97 9.31 36.45 6.59
CA ALA A 97 8.46 35.89 7.65
C ALA A 97 8.11 34.42 7.40
N PHE A 98 7.79 34.04 6.16
CA PHE A 98 7.49 32.66 5.79
C PHE A 98 8.68 31.72 6.02
N LEU A 99 9.90 32.15 5.68
CA LEU A 99 11.10 31.34 5.93
C LEU A 99 11.37 31.17 7.43
N VAL A 100 11.20 32.22 8.24
CA VAL A 100 11.33 32.15 9.71
C VAL A 100 10.28 31.20 10.30
N TYR A 101 9.05 31.25 9.82
CA TYR A 101 7.99 30.33 10.23
C TYR A 101 8.37 28.86 9.96
N LYS A 102 8.94 28.58 8.78
CA LYS A 102 9.44 27.24 8.43
C LYS A 102 10.58 26.78 9.35
N LEU A 103 11.50 27.69 9.71
CA LEU A 103 12.57 27.43 10.67
C LEU A 103 12.04 27.08 12.07
N ARG A 104 11.01 27.80 12.53
CA ARG A 104 10.38 27.56 13.84
C ARG A 104 9.71 26.18 13.92
N GLN A 105 9.12 25.69 12.82
CA GLN A 105 8.43 24.39 12.81
C GLN A 105 9.36 23.17 12.80
N SER A 106 10.58 23.26 12.25
CA SER A 106 11.39 22.07 11.98
C SER A 106 12.01 21.42 13.22
N GLY A 107 11.93 22.03 14.41
CA GLY A 107 12.43 21.51 15.69
C GLY A 107 13.96 21.29 15.78
N LYS A 108 14.64 21.28 14.64
CA LYS A 108 16.09 21.28 14.42
C LYS A 108 16.40 22.48 13.51
N TYR A 109 17.54 23.14 13.70
CA TYR A 109 18.05 24.16 12.78
C TYR A 109 18.31 23.51 11.41
N PRO A 110 17.44 23.69 10.41
CA PRO A 110 17.66 23.12 9.09
C PRO A 110 18.74 23.93 8.39
N SER A 111 19.45 23.32 7.44
CA SER A 111 20.48 24.06 6.68
C SER A 111 19.84 25.17 5.85
N ALA A 112 20.52 26.31 5.72
CA ALA A 112 20.05 27.43 4.89
C ALA A 112 19.77 27.04 3.43
N ALA A 113 20.44 25.99 2.92
CA ALA A 113 20.15 25.42 1.60
C ALA A 113 18.68 24.94 1.45
N SER A 114 18.04 24.50 2.53
CA SER A 114 16.63 24.07 2.54
C SER A 114 15.62 25.22 2.44
N LEU A 115 16.09 26.47 2.58
CA LEU A 115 15.30 27.70 2.48
C LEU A 115 15.36 28.34 1.08
N VAL A 116 16.33 27.94 0.25
CA VAL A 116 16.49 28.49 -1.10
C VAL A 116 15.31 28.12 -2.00
N ALA A 117 14.89 26.85 -1.98
CA ALA A 117 13.77 26.37 -2.78
C ALA A 117 12.45 27.12 -2.48
N PRO A 118 11.97 27.21 -1.22
CA PRO A 118 10.75 27.95 -0.93
C PRO A 118 10.87 29.45 -1.21
N SER A 119 12.04 30.07 -1.01
CA SER A 119 12.26 31.48 -1.36
C SER A 119 12.12 31.72 -2.87
N LEU A 120 12.70 30.85 -3.69
CA LEU A 120 12.61 30.96 -5.15
C LEU A 120 11.18 30.74 -5.66
N LEU A 121 10.42 29.84 -5.04
CA LEU A 121 9.01 29.63 -5.38
C LEU A 121 8.14 30.85 -5.07
N LEU A 122 8.32 31.49 -3.90
CA LEU A 122 7.62 32.74 -3.58
C LEU A 122 7.95 33.87 -4.56
N LYS A 123 9.20 33.97 -5.00
CA LYS A 123 9.61 34.90 -6.06
C LYS A 123 8.94 34.61 -7.41
N ARG A 124 8.76 33.33 -7.77
CA ARG A 124 8.05 32.94 -8.99
C ARG A 124 6.57 33.30 -8.92
N ILE A 125 5.93 33.07 -7.76
CA ILE A 125 4.54 33.49 -7.52
C ILE A 125 4.40 35.02 -7.66
N TYR A 126 5.35 35.79 -7.12
CA TYR A 126 5.38 37.24 -7.29
C TYR A 126 5.42 37.67 -8.77
N VAL A 127 6.28 37.03 -9.58
CA VAL A 127 6.35 37.31 -11.02
C VAL A 127 5.05 36.92 -11.73
N ARG A 128 4.42 35.80 -11.37
CA ARG A 128 3.12 35.41 -11.94
C ARG A 128 2.02 36.43 -11.62
N LEU A 129 1.95 36.93 -10.38
CA LEU A 129 1.02 38.00 -10.01
C LEU A 129 1.20 39.26 -10.88
N LEU A 130 2.46 39.65 -11.13
CA LEU A 130 2.78 40.79 -11.99
C LEU A 130 2.33 40.56 -13.45
N MET A 131 2.59 39.37 -14.00
CA MET A 131 2.22 39.03 -15.38
C MET A 131 0.71 38.96 -15.59
N SER A 132 -0.05 38.55 -14.56
CA SER A 132 -1.52 38.55 -14.60
C SER A 132 -2.13 39.95 -14.42
N GLY A 133 -1.32 41.01 -14.28
CA GLY A 133 -1.80 42.38 -14.05
C GLY A 133 -2.40 42.61 -12.66
N VAL A 134 -2.21 41.68 -11.72
CA VAL A 134 -2.74 41.76 -10.35
C VAL A 134 -1.71 42.45 -9.45
N LYS A 135 -2.16 43.32 -8.54
CA LYS A 135 -1.27 43.96 -7.56
C LYS A 135 -0.50 42.87 -6.78
N PRO A 136 0.85 42.89 -6.73
CA PRO A 136 1.65 41.80 -6.21
C PRO A 136 1.73 41.84 -4.67
N SER A 137 0.60 41.55 -4.02
CA SER A 137 0.47 41.45 -2.57
C SER A 137 0.29 39.99 -2.15
N PRO A 138 0.83 39.56 -0.99
CA PRO A 138 0.60 38.21 -0.47
C PRO A 138 -0.90 37.87 -0.31
N CYS A 139 -1.75 38.87 -0.07
CA CYS A 139 -3.20 38.67 0.05
C CYS A 139 -3.88 38.22 -1.26
N ASN A 140 -3.25 38.48 -2.41
CA ASN A 140 -3.82 38.22 -3.74
C ASN A 140 -3.42 36.84 -4.31
N ILE A 141 -2.66 36.03 -3.56
CA ILE A 141 -2.30 34.67 -3.99
C ILE A 141 -3.58 33.82 -4.04
N SER A 142 -3.87 33.27 -5.23
CA SER A 142 -5.04 32.42 -5.50
C SER A 142 -4.62 31.02 -5.99
N SER A 143 -5.56 30.08 -6.05
CA SER A 143 -5.33 28.75 -6.63
C SER A 143 -4.78 28.81 -8.07
N GLU A 144 -5.29 29.74 -8.88
CA GLU A 144 -4.85 29.98 -10.26
C GLU A 144 -3.36 30.36 -10.30
N THR A 145 -2.94 31.31 -9.47
CA THR A 145 -1.53 31.75 -9.43
C THR A 145 -0.56 30.62 -9.04
N LEU A 146 -1.01 29.68 -8.19
CA LEU A 146 -0.22 28.51 -7.81
C LEU A 146 -0.18 27.45 -8.91
N ASN A 147 -1.30 27.21 -9.60
CA ASN A 147 -1.36 26.30 -10.74
C ASN A 147 -0.52 26.81 -11.92
N ASP A 148 -0.63 28.10 -12.27
CA ASP A 148 0.18 28.74 -13.31
C ASP A 148 1.68 28.63 -13.00
N THR A 149 2.05 28.79 -11.73
CA THR A 149 3.44 28.60 -11.28
C THR A 149 3.88 27.14 -11.46
N ALA A 150 3.01 26.17 -11.14
CA ALA A 150 3.32 24.75 -11.27
C ALA A 150 3.43 24.31 -12.74
N GLU A 151 2.56 24.81 -13.62
CA GLU A 151 2.61 24.58 -15.07
C GLU A 151 3.91 25.13 -15.67
N LEU A 152 4.28 26.35 -15.30
CA LEU A 152 5.55 26.95 -15.71
C LEU A 152 6.73 26.08 -15.25
N LEU A 153 6.67 25.48 -14.07
CA LEU A 153 7.74 24.60 -13.60
C LEU A 153 7.78 23.28 -14.34
N ALA A 154 6.63 22.78 -14.80
CA ALA A 154 6.54 21.53 -15.53
C ALA A 154 7.27 21.56 -16.88
N THR A 155 7.35 22.73 -17.52
CA THR A 155 8.07 22.88 -18.81
C THR A 155 9.59 22.82 -18.64
N PHE A 156 10.14 23.28 -17.51
CA PHE A 156 11.58 23.41 -17.32
C PHE A 156 12.21 22.37 -16.37
N ARG A 157 11.42 21.62 -15.58
CA ARG A 157 11.93 20.72 -14.54
C ARG A 157 11.73 19.25 -14.89
N LYS A 158 12.67 18.41 -14.44
CA LYS A 158 12.49 16.95 -14.42
C LYS A 158 11.41 16.57 -13.40
N GLN A 159 10.72 15.45 -13.64
CA GLN A 159 9.61 14.95 -12.82
C GLN A 159 9.91 14.89 -11.30
N SER A 160 11.12 14.47 -10.91
CA SER A 160 11.50 14.38 -9.50
C SER A 160 11.64 15.74 -8.80
N THR A 161 12.23 16.73 -9.48
CA THR A 161 12.36 18.10 -8.96
C THR A 161 11.01 18.82 -8.98
N LEU A 162 10.18 18.56 -9.99
CA LEU A 162 8.83 19.10 -10.09
C LEU A 162 7.94 18.61 -8.94
N ALA A 163 8.02 17.33 -8.57
CA ALA A 163 7.30 16.79 -7.42
C ALA A 163 7.71 17.47 -6.09
N ASP A 164 9.01 17.74 -5.91
CA ASP A 164 9.52 18.46 -4.74
C ASP A 164 9.02 19.93 -4.75
N ASP A 165 9.05 20.61 -5.91
CA ASP A 165 8.57 21.99 -6.09
C ASP A 165 7.05 22.11 -5.83
N GLN A 166 6.23 21.17 -6.35
CA GLN A 166 4.78 21.11 -6.10
C GLN A 166 4.45 20.83 -4.63
N THR A 167 5.25 19.99 -3.95
CA THR A 167 5.08 19.74 -2.51
C THR A 167 5.30 21.02 -1.70
N TYR A 168 6.27 21.85 -2.08
CA TYR A 168 6.48 23.15 -1.45
C TYR A 168 5.36 24.16 -1.76
N LEU A 169 4.82 24.17 -2.98
CA LEU A 169 3.66 25.01 -3.33
C LEU A 169 2.43 24.65 -2.48
N ASN A 170 2.17 23.35 -2.28
CA ASN A 170 1.09 22.90 -1.39
C ASN A 170 1.32 23.36 0.05
N GLY A 171 2.55 23.27 0.55
CA GLY A 171 2.91 23.79 1.88
C GLY A 171 2.71 25.31 2.01
N ILE A 172 2.98 26.09 0.96
CA ILE A 172 2.69 27.53 0.93
C ILE A 172 1.17 27.76 1.02
N ALA A 173 0.37 27.05 0.21
CA ALA A 173 -1.08 27.14 0.22
C ALA A 173 -1.69 26.80 1.58
N GLU A 174 -1.19 25.74 2.25
CA GLU A 174 -1.64 25.32 3.58
C GLU A 174 -1.41 26.41 4.64
N VAL A 175 -0.24 27.06 4.61
CA VAL A 175 0.07 28.15 5.55
C VAL A 175 -0.80 29.38 5.29
N LEU A 176 -0.98 29.78 4.04
CA LEU A 176 -1.84 30.92 3.66
C LEU A 176 -3.29 30.69 4.12
N ARG A 177 -3.80 29.47 3.95
CA ARG A 177 -5.14 29.07 4.41
C ARG A 177 -5.26 29.05 5.93
N LYS A 178 -4.34 28.37 6.63
CA LYS A 178 -4.36 28.25 8.10
C LYS A 178 -4.26 29.60 8.81
N LYS A 179 -3.55 30.56 8.20
CA LYS A 179 -3.37 31.90 8.75
C LYS A 179 -4.35 32.94 8.20
N GLN A 180 -5.23 32.55 7.27
CA GLN A 180 -6.25 33.42 6.66
C GLN A 180 -5.65 34.75 6.13
N ILE A 181 -4.56 34.64 5.37
CA ILE A 181 -3.78 35.78 4.86
C ILE A 181 -4.25 36.24 3.47
N THR A 182 -4.98 35.40 2.73
CA THR A 182 -5.42 35.61 1.36
C THR A 182 -6.91 35.95 1.25
N TYR A 183 -7.31 36.68 0.20
CA TYR A 183 -8.72 37.00 -0.07
C TYR A 183 -9.53 35.80 -0.60
N SER A 184 -8.86 34.90 -1.32
CA SER A 184 -9.39 33.59 -1.73
C SER A 184 -8.65 32.50 -0.96
N GLU A 185 -9.29 31.37 -0.64
CA GLU A 185 -8.59 30.25 -0.03
C GLU A 185 -7.80 29.48 -1.12
N PRO A 186 -6.47 29.56 -1.16
CA PRO A 186 -5.69 28.91 -2.21
C PRO A 186 -5.74 27.39 -2.03
N GLU A 187 -6.15 26.70 -3.08
CA GLU A 187 -6.13 25.25 -3.19
C GLU A 187 -5.10 24.83 -4.22
N PHE A 188 -4.18 23.95 -3.84
CA PHE A 188 -3.17 23.42 -4.73
C PHE A 188 -3.01 21.92 -4.51
N MET A 189 -3.13 21.16 -5.59
CA MET A 189 -2.95 19.71 -5.57
C MET A 189 -1.65 19.32 -6.25
N VAL A 190 -0.91 18.40 -5.62
CA VAL A 190 0.33 17.86 -6.20
C VAL A 190 -0.07 16.83 -7.26
N THR A 191 0.14 17.18 -8.53
CA THR A 191 -0.21 16.32 -9.68
C THR A 191 0.89 15.31 -10.02
N VAL A 192 2.15 15.64 -9.71
CA VAL A 192 3.31 14.84 -10.12
C VAL A 192 3.90 14.08 -8.94
N LYS A 193 3.87 12.75 -9.04
CA LYS A 193 4.55 11.85 -8.09
C LYS A 193 6.05 11.76 -8.41
N ARG A 194 6.87 11.63 -7.37
CA ARG A 194 8.32 11.46 -7.50
C ARG A 194 8.63 10.09 -8.12
N PRO A 195 9.49 10.00 -9.16
CA PRO A 195 9.96 8.71 -9.66
C PRO A 195 10.78 8.00 -8.59
N GLN A 196 10.66 6.68 -8.53
CA GLN A 196 11.30 5.84 -7.52
C GLN A 196 12.81 6.05 -7.50
N ARG A 197 13.39 6.25 -6.31
CA ARG A 197 14.84 6.10 -6.15
C ARG A 197 15.12 4.60 -6.20
N ALA A 198 15.88 4.17 -7.20
CA ALA A 198 16.40 2.80 -7.30
C ALA A 198 17.29 2.51 -6.09
N SER A 199 16.71 2.09 -4.96
CA SER A 199 17.46 1.50 -3.86
C SER A 199 17.80 0.06 -4.25
N THR A 200 19.10 -0.22 -4.30
CA THR A 200 19.82 -1.37 -4.85
C THR A 200 19.56 -2.74 -4.18
N LYS A 201 18.33 -3.03 -3.75
CA LYS A 201 17.96 -4.35 -3.19
C LYS A 201 16.71 -5.00 -3.80
N LYS A 202 15.72 -4.21 -4.23
CA LYS A 202 14.43 -4.77 -4.72
C LYS A 202 14.49 -5.37 -6.13
N VAL A 203 15.50 -5.05 -6.95
CA VAL A 203 15.57 -5.53 -8.35
C VAL A 203 15.95 -7.01 -8.46
N ARG A 204 16.69 -7.58 -7.51
CA ARG A 204 17.04 -9.02 -7.56
C ARG A 204 15.90 -9.95 -7.18
N GLU A 205 14.87 -9.45 -6.52
CA GLU A 205 13.70 -10.25 -6.11
C GLU A 205 12.50 -10.06 -7.07
N ALA A 206 12.55 -9.06 -7.96
CA ALA A 206 11.46 -8.70 -8.87
C ALA A 206 11.55 -9.32 -10.27
N GLU A 207 12.61 -10.07 -10.61
CA GLU A 207 12.74 -10.70 -11.94
C GLU A 207 11.79 -11.90 -12.18
N PHE A 208 10.87 -12.18 -11.25
CA PHE A 208 9.82 -13.21 -11.41
C PHE A 208 8.39 -12.75 -11.06
N ALA A 209 8.16 -11.44 -10.89
CA ALA A 209 6.82 -10.90 -10.67
C ALA A 209 6.54 -9.84 -11.74
N GLU A 210 6.03 -10.29 -12.89
CA GLU A 210 5.52 -9.39 -13.92
C GLU A 210 4.36 -8.54 -13.34
N GLY A 211 4.61 -7.24 -13.29
CA GLY A 211 3.63 -6.16 -13.37
C GLY A 211 2.53 -6.13 -12.32
N LEU A 212 2.66 -5.28 -11.32
CA LEU A 212 1.63 -4.37 -10.77
C LEU A 212 2.26 -3.52 -9.65
N GLY A 213 1.78 -2.29 -9.43
CA GLY A 213 2.40 -1.32 -8.52
C GLY A 213 2.40 -1.76 -7.05
N ASP A 214 3.50 -2.33 -6.58
CA ASP A 214 3.57 -2.98 -5.27
C ASP A 214 3.59 -2.03 -4.05
N GLU A 215 3.99 -0.76 -4.15
CA GLU A 215 4.21 0.07 -2.95
C GLU A 215 2.95 0.73 -2.33
N GLU A 216 1.86 0.90 -3.08
CA GLU A 216 0.57 1.34 -2.49
C GLU A 216 -0.20 0.15 -1.88
N ASN A 217 -0.03 -1.00 -2.53
CA ASN A 217 -0.52 -2.32 -2.20
C ASN A 217 0.06 -2.93 -0.91
N GLU A 218 1.33 -2.62 -0.57
CA GLU A 218 1.97 -2.96 0.72
C GLU A 218 1.24 -2.35 1.96
N LYS A 219 0.26 -1.46 1.77
CA LYS A 219 -0.47 -0.79 2.87
C LYS A 219 -1.69 -1.56 3.36
N LEU A 220 -2.14 -2.59 2.63
CA LEU A 220 -3.34 -3.36 2.95
C LEU A 220 -2.99 -4.72 3.56
N VAL A 221 -3.79 -5.17 4.53
CA VAL A 221 -3.60 -6.44 5.23
C VAL A 221 -3.99 -7.62 4.34
N GLU A 222 -3.07 -8.58 4.20
CA GLU A 222 -3.33 -9.87 3.57
C GLU A 222 -4.22 -10.77 4.43
N ILE A 223 -4.97 -11.67 3.81
CA ILE A 223 -5.83 -12.63 4.53
C ILE A 223 -4.99 -13.51 5.46
N GLN A 224 -3.83 -13.99 4.98
CA GLN A 224 -2.96 -14.85 5.79
C GLN A 224 -2.41 -14.11 7.02
N ASP A 225 -2.03 -12.84 6.86
CA ASP A 225 -1.55 -12.01 7.96
C ASP A 225 -2.64 -11.77 9.01
N PHE A 226 -3.87 -11.55 8.58
CA PHE A 226 -5.01 -11.44 9.47
C PHE A 226 -5.28 -12.73 10.24
N LEU A 227 -5.25 -13.89 9.56
CA LEU A 227 -5.39 -15.20 10.20
C LEU A 227 -4.25 -15.48 11.20
N ASN A 228 -3.04 -15.03 10.89
CA ASN A 228 -1.91 -15.12 11.82
C ASN A 228 -2.17 -14.28 13.09
N VAL A 229 -2.73 -13.08 12.97
CA VAL A 229 -3.15 -12.27 14.13
C VAL A 229 -4.25 -12.98 14.95
N VAL A 230 -5.22 -13.61 14.29
CA VAL A 230 -6.28 -14.37 14.99
C VAL A 230 -5.68 -15.58 15.72
N SER A 231 -4.74 -16.28 15.08
CA SER A 231 -4.06 -17.44 15.67
C SER A 231 -3.32 -17.10 16.96
N LEU A 232 -2.79 -15.87 17.08
CA LEU A 232 -2.15 -15.41 18.31
C LEU A 232 -3.06 -15.46 19.54
N ARG A 233 -4.39 -15.37 19.39
CA ARG A 233 -5.32 -15.45 20.53
C ARG A 233 -5.19 -16.75 21.32
N ASN A 234 -4.83 -17.84 20.64
CA ASN A 234 -4.66 -19.16 21.25
C ASN A 234 -3.21 -19.48 21.60
N LEU A 235 -2.24 -18.80 20.99
CA LEU A 235 -0.81 -19.10 21.11
C LEU A 235 -0.11 -18.27 22.19
N VAL A 236 -0.58 -17.05 22.42
CA VAL A 236 0.09 -16.10 23.32
C VAL A 236 -0.02 -16.54 24.78
N GLN A 237 1.15 -16.65 25.44
CA GLN A 237 1.23 -17.14 26.82
C GLN A 237 1.42 -16.01 27.84
N LYS A 238 2.30 -15.05 27.55
CA LYS A 238 2.68 -14.00 28.52
C LYS A 238 1.60 -12.92 28.63
N ASP A 239 1.38 -12.41 29.84
CA ASP A 239 0.39 -11.35 30.09
C ASP A 239 0.70 -10.06 29.31
N SER A 240 1.97 -9.66 29.19
CA SER A 240 2.36 -8.50 28.39
C SER A 240 2.05 -8.69 26.90
N GLU A 241 2.27 -9.89 26.36
CA GLU A 241 1.94 -10.21 24.97
C GLU A 241 0.42 -10.21 24.73
N LYS A 242 -0.39 -10.67 25.71
CA LYS A 242 -1.86 -10.61 25.65
C LYS A 242 -2.36 -9.16 25.62
N ILE A 243 -1.77 -8.29 26.43
CA ILE A 243 -2.09 -6.85 26.43
C ILE A 243 -1.77 -6.23 25.05
N MET A 244 -0.61 -6.55 24.47
CA MET A 244 -0.22 -6.09 23.12
C MET A 244 -1.16 -6.64 22.03
N LEU A 245 -1.59 -7.89 22.15
CA LEU A 245 -2.56 -8.50 21.25
C LEU A 245 -3.93 -7.82 21.35
N ASN A 246 -4.43 -7.58 22.56
CA ASN A 246 -5.68 -6.87 22.82
C ASN A 246 -5.65 -5.46 22.20
N MET A 247 -4.51 -4.75 22.33
CA MET A 247 -4.29 -3.46 21.67
C MET A 247 -4.35 -3.58 20.13
N THR A 248 -3.74 -4.64 19.58
CA THR A 248 -3.75 -4.92 18.13
C THR A 248 -5.16 -5.25 17.61
N LEU A 249 -5.92 -6.07 18.33
CA LEU A 249 -7.31 -6.41 17.97
C LEU A 249 -8.20 -5.17 18.01
N LEU A 250 -7.99 -4.28 18.98
CA LEU A 250 -8.74 -3.03 19.06
C LEU A 250 -8.43 -2.09 17.87
N LEU A 251 -7.20 -2.11 17.33
CA LEU A 251 -6.87 -1.42 16.07
C LEU A 251 -7.65 -1.95 14.88
N PHE A 252 -7.83 -3.27 14.77
CA PHE A 252 -8.61 -3.88 13.69
C PHE A 252 -10.09 -3.51 13.73
N VAL A 253 -10.68 -3.41 14.93
CA VAL A 253 -12.08 -2.99 15.09
C VAL A 253 -12.25 -1.49 14.79
N THR A 254 -11.38 -0.66 15.37
CA THR A 254 -11.58 0.80 15.41
C THR A 254 -10.94 1.55 14.24
N ALA A 255 -9.84 1.04 13.68
CA ALA A 255 -8.99 1.71 12.69
C ALA A 255 -8.35 3.03 13.17
N TRP A 256 -8.11 3.15 14.47
CA TRP A 256 -7.45 4.32 15.05
C TRP A 256 -5.97 4.43 14.72
N ARG A 257 -5.43 5.64 14.89
CA ARG A 257 -3.99 5.84 14.96
C ARG A 257 -3.45 5.30 16.28
N PHE A 258 -2.18 4.93 16.29
CA PHE A 258 -1.51 4.48 17.52
C PHE A 258 -1.69 5.47 18.68
N GLU A 259 -1.54 6.77 18.42
CA GLU A 259 -1.64 7.82 19.45
C GLU A 259 -3.07 8.01 19.99
N GLU A 260 -4.09 7.72 19.17
CA GLU A 260 -5.49 7.75 19.61
C GLU A 260 -5.77 6.55 20.53
N LEU A 261 -5.16 5.40 20.22
CA LEU A 261 -5.30 4.16 20.99
C LEU A 261 -4.52 4.16 22.31
N SER A 262 -3.31 4.73 22.32
CA SER A 262 -2.45 4.75 23.52
C SER A 262 -3.00 5.65 24.62
N GLY A 263 -3.85 6.63 24.29
CA GLY A 263 -4.47 7.56 25.24
C GLY A 263 -5.81 7.10 25.83
N ILE A 264 -6.29 5.89 25.50
CA ILE A 264 -7.60 5.41 25.97
C ILE A 264 -7.58 5.15 27.48
N THR A 265 -8.68 5.50 28.13
CA THR A 265 -8.88 5.27 29.57
C THR A 265 -9.75 4.06 29.86
N ILE A 266 -9.63 3.53 31.08
CA ILE A 266 -10.44 2.39 31.55
C ILE A 266 -11.96 2.65 31.52
N ASN A 267 -12.37 3.91 31.64
CA ASN A 267 -13.78 4.33 31.68
C ASN A 267 -14.27 4.86 30.31
N ALA A 268 -13.53 4.58 29.24
CA ALA A 268 -13.87 5.07 27.90
C ALA A 268 -15.14 4.43 27.30
N LEU A 269 -15.62 3.31 27.85
CA LEU A 269 -16.81 2.63 27.34
C LEU A 269 -18.09 3.39 27.70
N LYS A 270 -18.87 3.73 26.68
CA LYS A 270 -20.21 4.32 26.78
C LYS A 270 -21.22 3.30 26.26
N ARG A 271 -22.23 2.98 27.05
CA ARG A 271 -23.35 2.13 26.63
C ARG A 271 -24.59 2.97 26.44
N LEU A 272 -25.30 2.76 25.34
CA LEU A 272 -26.57 3.43 25.02
C LEU A 272 -27.61 2.37 24.66
N GLU A 273 -28.67 2.26 25.44
CA GLU A 273 -29.75 1.30 25.15
C GLU A 273 -30.59 1.75 23.95
N VAL A 274 -31.12 0.78 23.19
CA VAL A 274 -32.01 1.07 22.06
C VAL A 274 -33.43 1.30 22.60
N GLU A 275 -33.91 2.53 22.51
CA GLU A 275 -35.25 2.92 22.96
C GLU A 275 -36.37 2.38 22.04
N ASP A 276 -36.09 2.27 20.73
CA ASP A 276 -37.08 1.82 19.74
C ASP A 276 -37.33 0.31 19.81
N GLU A 277 -38.57 -0.07 20.12
CA GLU A 277 -39.00 -1.45 20.27
C GLU A 277 -38.97 -2.24 18.94
N GLN A 278 -39.18 -1.58 17.80
CA GLN A 278 -39.10 -2.23 16.48
C GLN A 278 -37.66 -2.61 16.14
N VAL A 279 -36.73 -1.67 16.35
CA VAL A 279 -35.28 -1.89 16.14
C VAL A 279 -34.78 -2.96 17.12
N ARG A 280 -35.24 -2.93 18.37
CA ARG A 280 -34.90 -3.95 19.37
C ARG A 280 -35.35 -5.36 18.96
N LYS A 281 -36.55 -5.50 18.38
CA LYS A 281 -37.04 -6.78 17.85
C LYS A 281 -36.21 -7.25 16.66
N LEU A 282 -35.82 -6.34 15.76
CA LEU A 282 -34.95 -6.65 14.62
C LEU A 282 -33.55 -7.12 15.05
N LEU A 283 -32.92 -6.41 16.01
CA LEU A 283 -31.61 -6.79 16.55
C LEU A 283 -31.65 -8.18 17.19
N LYS A 284 -32.68 -8.47 18.00
CA LYS A 284 -32.90 -9.80 18.56
C LYS A 284 -33.08 -10.88 17.50
N LYS A 285 -33.85 -10.60 16.44
CA LYS A 285 -34.06 -11.53 15.32
C LYS A 285 -32.74 -11.86 14.60
N ARG A 286 -31.79 -10.94 14.57
CA ARG A 286 -30.45 -11.11 13.97
C ARG A 286 -29.39 -11.63 14.94
N GLY A 287 -29.74 -11.92 16.20
CA GLY A 287 -28.79 -12.37 17.22
C GLY A 287 -27.82 -11.28 17.70
N LEU A 288 -28.19 -10.01 17.57
CA LEU A 288 -27.38 -8.84 17.96
C LEU A 288 -27.80 -8.27 19.32
N HIS A 289 -26.87 -7.58 19.99
CA HIS A 289 -27.13 -6.88 21.25
C HIS A 289 -28.17 -5.77 21.11
N THR A 290 -28.97 -5.54 22.16
CA THR A 290 -30.01 -4.49 22.17
C THR A 290 -29.51 -3.14 22.67
N TYR A 291 -28.22 -2.88 22.56
CA TYR A 291 -27.58 -1.63 22.97
C TYR A 291 -26.43 -1.30 22.01
N TYR A 292 -26.14 -0.02 21.87
CA TYR A 292 -24.96 0.48 21.19
C TYR A 292 -23.81 0.64 22.17
N LEU A 293 -22.63 0.17 21.76
CA LEU A 293 -21.39 0.35 22.50
C LEU A 293 -20.55 1.43 21.80
N GLY A 294 -20.20 2.47 22.54
CA GLY A 294 -19.30 3.54 22.12
C GLY A 294 -18.00 3.52 22.90
N ILE A 295 -16.91 3.95 22.28
CA ILE A 295 -15.63 4.17 22.95
C ILE A 295 -15.26 5.65 22.83
N VAL A 296 -15.17 6.34 23.96
CA VAL A 296 -14.78 7.75 24.04
C VAL A 296 -13.26 7.86 23.91
N TYR A 297 -12.80 8.68 22.96
CA TYR A 297 -11.38 8.86 22.68
C TYR A 297 -11.08 10.29 22.22
N GLN A 298 -9.80 10.67 22.30
CA GLN A 298 -9.32 11.95 21.79
C GLN A 298 -8.81 11.78 20.36
N GLY A 299 -9.51 12.35 19.39
CA GLY A 299 -9.08 12.40 17.99
C GLY A 299 -7.95 13.41 17.78
N LYS A 300 -6.97 13.01 16.96
CA LYS A 300 -5.84 13.88 16.53
C LYS A 300 -6.22 14.74 15.33
N LYS A 301 -5.33 15.69 14.98
CA LYS A 301 -5.52 16.61 13.84
C LYS A 301 -6.73 17.54 14.04
N GLY A 302 -6.93 18.01 15.26
CA GLY A 302 -8.03 18.91 15.59
C GLY A 302 -9.43 18.28 15.64
N ALA A 303 -9.53 16.95 15.58
CA ALA A 303 -10.82 16.25 15.63
C ALA A 303 -11.50 16.32 17.01
N GLY A 304 -10.76 16.62 18.08
CA GLY A 304 -11.29 16.79 19.44
C GLY A 304 -11.74 15.47 20.09
N MET A 305 -12.47 15.56 21.19
CA MET A 305 -13.00 14.39 21.90
C MET A 305 -14.22 13.83 21.14
N ARG A 306 -14.22 12.52 20.86
CA ARG A 306 -15.24 11.84 20.05
C ARG A 306 -15.62 10.49 20.64
N THR A 307 -16.75 9.95 20.18
CA THR A 307 -17.17 8.58 20.48
C THR A 307 -17.10 7.75 19.21
N HIS A 308 -16.36 6.66 19.24
CA HIS A 308 -16.39 5.64 18.18
C HIS A 308 -17.46 4.61 18.50
N TRP A 309 -18.51 4.55 17.69
CA TRP A 309 -19.55 3.54 17.81
C TRP A 309 -19.06 2.22 17.20
N VAL A 310 -19.08 1.17 18.01
CA VAL A 310 -18.58 -0.16 17.65
C VAL A 310 -19.65 -0.89 16.84
N GLU A 311 -19.20 -1.59 15.80
CA GLU A 311 -20.06 -2.49 15.01
C GLU A 311 -20.74 -3.53 15.93
N PRO A 312 -22.06 -3.78 15.83
CA PRO A 312 -22.78 -4.68 16.72
C PRO A 312 -22.17 -6.07 16.89
N LEU A 313 -21.58 -6.62 15.82
CA LEU A 313 -20.90 -7.93 15.84
C LEU A 313 -19.57 -7.93 16.61
N ALA A 314 -18.94 -6.77 16.78
CA ALA A 314 -17.66 -6.62 17.47
C ALA A 314 -17.82 -6.24 18.96
N ILE A 315 -19.05 -6.01 19.45
CA ILE A 315 -19.32 -5.59 20.82
C ILE A 315 -18.72 -6.56 21.84
N ASP A 316 -18.96 -7.87 21.69
CA ASP A 316 -18.44 -8.88 22.62
C ASP A 316 -16.92 -8.91 22.66
N LEU A 317 -16.27 -8.71 21.51
CA LEU A 317 -14.82 -8.66 21.40
C LEU A 317 -14.27 -7.42 22.13
N VAL A 318 -14.88 -6.25 21.94
CA VAL A 318 -14.45 -5.02 22.62
C VAL A 318 -14.64 -5.14 24.13
N GLU A 319 -15.78 -5.64 24.59
CA GLU A 319 -16.02 -5.85 26.02
C GLU A 319 -15.02 -6.84 26.62
N PHE A 320 -14.73 -7.93 25.91
CA PHE A 320 -13.71 -8.88 26.30
C PHE A 320 -12.34 -8.21 26.42
N ILE A 321 -11.92 -7.44 25.41
CA ILE A 321 -10.63 -6.72 25.41
C ILE A 321 -10.52 -5.81 26.63
N PHE A 322 -11.55 -5.02 26.95
CA PHE A 322 -11.53 -4.14 28.12
C PHE A 322 -11.48 -4.93 29.42
N LYS A 323 -12.37 -5.92 29.62
CA LYS A 323 -12.42 -6.74 30.83
C LYS A 323 -11.11 -7.49 31.07
N ASP A 324 -10.58 -8.13 30.04
CA ASP A 324 -9.34 -8.91 30.10
C ASP A 324 -8.13 -8.01 30.37
N THR A 325 -8.00 -6.90 29.61
CA THR A 325 -6.89 -5.95 29.83
C THR A 325 -6.94 -5.35 31.23
N ILE A 326 -8.12 -4.98 31.73
CA ILE A 326 -8.28 -4.44 33.08
C ILE A 326 -7.85 -5.46 34.14
N LYS A 327 -8.22 -6.73 33.95
CA LYS A 327 -7.83 -7.83 34.84
C LYS A 327 -6.32 -8.06 34.86
N LEU A 328 -5.67 -8.13 33.68
CA LEU A 328 -4.23 -8.36 33.55
C LEU A 328 -3.40 -7.24 34.18
N THR A 329 -3.89 -6.00 34.13
CA THR A 329 -3.17 -4.82 34.59
C THR A 329 -3.55 -4.38 36.01
N LYS A 330 -4.46 -5.10 36.69
CA LYS A 330 -4.98 -4.74 38.03
C LYS A 330 -3.89 -4.55 39.08
N ASN A 331 -2.96 -5.50 39.20
CA ASN A 331 -1.89 -5.44 40.20
C ASN A 331 -0.95 -4.26 39.95
N LEU A 332 -0.63 -4.02 38.68
CA LEU A 332 0.23 -2.91 38.26
C LEU A 332 -0.44 -1.55 38.53
N ARG A 333 -1.75 -1.42 38.26
CA ARG A 333 -2.51 -0.20 38.58
C ARG A 333 -2.56 0.07 40.07
N ASN A 334 -2.87 -0.94 40.88
CA ASN A 334 -2.91 -0.81 42.33
C ASN A 334 -1.57 -0.30 42.88
N GLN A 335 -0.47 -0.81 42.32
CA GLN A 335 0.87 -0.34 42.71
C GLN A 335 1.08 1.15 42.37
N VAL A 336 0.66 1.61 41.18
CA VAL A 336 0.76 3.03 40.81
C VAL A 336 -0.10 3.91 41.72
N VAL A 337 -1.34 3.49 42.04
CA VAL A 337 -2.23 4.21 42.96
C VAL A 337 -1.60 4.32 44.35
N ASN A 338 -1.02 3.24 44.86
CA ASN A 338 -0.33 3.23 46.15
C ASN A 338 0.89 4.16 46.15
N CYS A 339 1.73 4.11 45.12
CA CYS A 339 2.87 5.01 44.95
C CYS A 339 2.43 6.47 44.92
N ARG A 340 1.32 6.78 44.22
CA ARG A 340 0.76 8.15 44.15
C ARG A 340 0.24 8.61 45.51
N GLY A 341 -0.47 7.75 46.26
CA GLY A 341 -0.93 8.04 47.61
C GLY A 341 0.20 8.36 48.61
N ASN A 342 1.37 7.75 48.39
CA ASN A 342 2.59 8.01 49.17
C ASN A 342 3.47 9.13 48.60
N ASN A 343 2.97 9.93 47.63
CA ASN A 343 3.72 10.98 46.94
C ASN A 343 5.06 10.50 46.34
N PHE A 344 5.11 9.25 45.83
CA PHE A 344 6.30 8.62 45.24
C PHE A 344 7.54 8.59 46.15
N LYS A 345 7.37 8.68 47.48
CA LYS A 345 8.47 8.56 48.44
C LYS A 345 9.16 7.20 48.38
N THR A 346 8.38 6.15 48.13
CA THR A 346 8.82 4.76 48.00
C THR A 346 8.06 4.11 46.84
N LEU A 347 8.78 3.33 46.02
CA LEU A 347 8.27 2.61 44.85
C LEU A 347 8.15 1.10 45.09
N LEU A 348 8.45 0.65 46.31
CA LEU A 348 8.36 -0.75 46.71
C LEU A 348 6.93 -1.29 46.65
N PRO A 349 6.74 -2.55 46.23
CA PRO A 349 5.46 -3.25 46.33
C PRO A 349 4.89 -3.23 47.74
N GLN A 350 3.57 -3.11 47.87
CA GLN A 350 2.87 -3.10 49.17
C GLN A 350 3.19 -4.32 50.05
N GLU A 351 3.46 -5.46 49.42
CA GLU A 351 3.85 -6.72 50.09
C GLU A 351 5.19 -6.60 50.83
N LEU A 352 6.05 -5.68 50.40
CA LEU A 352 7.41 -5.48 50.91
C LEU A 352 7.55 -4.24 51.77
N VAL A 353 6.52 -3.39 51.83
CA VAL A 353 6.50 -2.26 52.76
C VAL A 353 6.38 -2.83 54.17
N PRO A 354 7.28 -2.47 55.12
CA PRO A 354 7.16 -2.91 56.49
C PRO A 354 5.80 -2.44 57.03
N LYS A 355 4.91 -3.37 57.39
CA LYS A 355 3.71 -3.02 58.16
C LYS A 355 4.20 -2.46 59.48
N GLU A 356 3.69 -1.29 59.89
CA GLU A 356 4.00 -0.68 61.18
C GLU A 356 3.60 -1.65 62.30
N SER A 357 4.52 -2.53 62.69
CA SER A 357 4.45 -3.26 63.94
C SER A 357 5.00 -2.32 65.00
N THR A 358 4.33 -2.30 66.15
CA THR A 358 4.58 -1.52 67.36
C THR A 358 5.92 -1.83 68.05
N VAL A 359 6.90 -2.39 67.32
CA VAL A 359 8.22 -2.76 67.80
C VAL A 359 9.25 -2.13 66.87
N VAL A 360 10.00 -1.16 67.39
CA VAL A 360 11.12 -0.51 66.71
C VAL A 360 12.18 -1.57 66.42
N ASN A 361 12.18 -2.14 65.22
CA ASN A 361 13.25 -3.01 64.75
C ASN A 361 14.47 -2.14 64.41
N LEU A 362 15.55 -2.31 65.16
CA LEU A 362 16.82 -1.57 65.00
C LEU A 362 17.63 -1.97 63.75
N ASN A 363 17.19 -3.00 63.01
CA ASN A 363 17.85 -3.49 61.81
C ASN A 363 17.09 -3.04 60.55
N GLU A 364 17.81 -2.61 59.52
CA GLU A 364 17.21 -2.31 58.21
C GLU A 364 16.49 -3.56 57.67
N ALA A 365 15.25 -3.41 57.24
CA ALA A 365 14.50 -4.51 56.66
C ALA A 365 15.22 -5.04 55.39
N GLU A 366 15.53 -6.34 55.41
CA GLU A 366 16.22 -7.06 54.34
C GLU A 366 15.25 -7.94 53.56
N ILE A 367 15.59 -8.18 52.29
CA ILE A 367 14.85 -9.05 51.39
C ILE A 367 15.78 -10.10 50.77
N GLU A 368 15.31 -11.34 50.61
CA GLU A 368 16.09 -12.39 49.96
C GLU A 368 16.06 -12.21 48.43
N LEU A 369 17.12 -12.61 47.73
CA LEU A 369 17.17 -12.63 46.26
C LEU A 369 16.01 -13.44 45.63
N ALA A 370 15.45 -14.44 46.31
CA ALA A 370 14.24 -15.13 45.86
C ALA A 370 13.04 -14.19 45.75
N ASP A 371 12.82 -13.36 46.78
CA ASP A 371 11.72 -12.41 46.85
C ASP A 371 11.92 -11.23 45.88
N VAL A 372 13.18 -10.86 45.62
CA VAL A 372 13.51 -9.92 44.53
C VAL A 372 13.01 -10.46 43.18
N VAL A 373 13.19 -11.76 42.90
CA VAL A 373 12.68 -12.38 41.66
C VAL A 373 11.15 -12.40 41.64
N ALA A 374 10.53 -12.73 42.78
CA ALA A 374 9.09 -12.82 42.90
C ALA A 374 8.41 -11.45 42.67
N HIS A 375 8.91 -10.38 43.30
CA HIS A 375 8.20 -9.11 43.38
C HIS A 375 8.82 -7.96 42.56
N ILE A 376 10.12 -8.01 42.23
CA ILE A 376 10.83 -6.86 41.64
C ILE A 376 11.24 -7.12 40.18
N TYR A 377 12.01 -8.17 39.90
CA TYR A 377 12.58 -8.41 38.58
C TYR A 377 12.52 -9.86 38.15
N GLU A 378 11.97 -10.11 36.97
CA GLU A 378 11.93 -11.43 36.36
C GLU A 378 12.58 -11.40 34.98
N SER A 379 13.48 -12.33 34.71
CA SER A 379 14.05 -12.50 33.37
C SER A 379 13.08 -13.30 32.51
N THR A 380 12.87 -12.84 31.27
CA THR A 380 11.94 -13.44 30.31
C THR A 380 12.64 -14.22 29.19
N SER A 381 13.94 -14.52 29.37
CA SER A 381 14.78 -15.28 28.44
C SER A 381 14.29 -16.71 28.23
N ASP A 382 14.24 -17.17 26.98
CA ASP A 382 13.92 -18.57 26.65
C ASP A 382 15.00 -19.56 27.12
N SER A 383 16.18 -19.07 27.55
CA SER A 383 17.26 -19.88 28.11
C SER A 383 17.04 -20.32 29.57
N ILE A 384 15.97 -19.85 30.23
CA ILE A 384 15.68 -20.16 31.63
C ILE A 384 15.10 -21.57 31.74
N ARG A 385 15.74 -22.44 32.53
CA ARG A 385 15.24 -23.80 32.80
C ARG A 385 14.91 -24.02 34.28
N TYR A 386 15.62 -23.33 35.17
CA TYR A 386 15.48 -23.50 36.61
C TYR A 386 15.37 -22.16 37.35
N PHE A 387 14.76 -22.17 38.55
CA PHE A 387 14.62 -20.98 39.40
C PHE A 387 15.97 -20.32 39.75
N ASN A 388 17.06 -21.10 39.81
CA ASN A 388 18.40 -20.56 40.05
C ASN A 388 18.90 -19.67 38.89
N ASP A 389 18.44 -19.90 37.65
CA ASP A 389 18.77 -19.05 36.51
C ASP A 389 18.14 -17.67 36.69
N LEU A 390 16.89 -17.62 37.18
CA LEU A 390 16.20 -16.36 37.50
C LEU A 390 16.94 -15.58 38.60
N LYS A 391 17.36 -16.24 39.69
CA LYS A 391 18.18 -15.62 40.75
C LYS A 391 19.49 -15.06 40.16
N ARG A 392 20.16 -15.81 39.28
CA ARG A 392 21.41 -15.38 38.62
C ARG A 392 21.20 -14.11 37.78
N PHE A 393 20.16 -14.05 36.95
CA PHE A 393 19.87 -12.88 36.11
C PHE A 393 19.47 -11.66 36.95
N ALA A 394 18.66 -11.84 37.99
CA ALA A 394 18.29 -10.75 38.90
C ALA A 394 19.52 -10.17 39.61
N LYS A 395 20.41 -11.05 40.12
CA LYS A 395 21.70 -10.64 40.71
C LYS A 395 22.56 -9.86 39.72
N GLU A 396 22.67 -10.34 38.48
CA GLU A 396 23.46 -9.66 37.46
C GLU A 396 22.89 -8.27 37.12
N LYS A 397 21.56 -8.15 37.08
CA LYS A 397 20.87 -6.88 36.84
C LYS A 397 21.13 -5.87 37.95
N LEU A 398 20.97 -6.27 39.21
CA LEU A 398 21.26 -5.42 40.38
C LEU A 398 22.73 -5.00 40.42
N ARG A 399 23.65 -5.94 40.19
CA ARG A 399 25.09 -5.67 40.13
C ARG A 399 25.45 -4.67 39.03
N LYS A 400 24.89 -4.83 37.82
CA LYS A 400 25.08 -3.89 36.70
C LYS A 400 24.55 -2.48 37.00
N ALA A 401 23.54 -2.38 37.86
CA ALA A 401 23.03 -1.09 38.32
C ALA A 401 23.86 -0.48 39.47
N GLY A 402 24.82 -1.22 40.02
CA GLY A 402 25.74 -0.78 41.08
C GLY A 402 25.36 -1.26 42.48
N PHE A 403 24.34 -2.11 42.63
CA PHE A 403 23.86 -2.58 43.93
C PHE A 403 24.46 -3.94 44.29
N LEU A 404 25.23 -3.97 45.39
CA LEU A 404 25.84 -5.17 45.96
C LEU A 404 25.00 -5.71 47.13
N PRO A 405 24.99 -7.04 47.36
CA PRO A 405 24.24 -7.63 48.47
C PRO A 405 24.79 -7.14 49.81
N HIS A 406 23.89 -6.80 50.72
CA HIS A 406 24.23 -6.33 52.08
C HIS A 406 24.75 -7.48 52.95
N ARG A 407 24.15 -8.67 52.82
CA ARG A 407 24.53 -9.87 53.58
C ARG A 407 24.53 -11.11 52.69
N ILE A 408 25.51 -11.99 52.87
CA ILE A 408 25.64 -13.27 52.17
C ILE A 408 25.77 -14.38 53.22
N VAL A 409 24.82 -15.33 53.22
CA VAL A 409 24.82 -16.49 54.11
C VAL A 409 25.20 -17.73 53.30
N LYS A 410 26.28 -18.41 53.71
CA LYS A 410 26.72 -19.66 53.06
C LYS A 410 26.07 -20.86 53.74
N ASN A 411 25.21 -21.56 53.02
CA ASN A 411 24.59 -22.79 53.49
C ASN A 411 25.50 -24.01 53.26
N ARG A 412 25.33 -25.07 54.08
CA ARG A 412 26.15 -26.32 54.09
C ARG A 412 26.30 -27.04 52.73
N ARG A 413 25.55 -26.63 51.69
CA ARG A 413 25.57 -27.20 50.33
C ARG A 413 26.18 -26.27 49.25
N LYS A 414 27.15 -25.41 49.60
CA LYS A 414 27.76 -24.41 48.68
C LYS A 414 26.76 -23.46 48.00
N ARG A 415 25.58 -23.25 48.60
CA ARG A 415 24.59 -22.26 48.15
C ARG A 415 24.77 -20.97 48.96
N GLU A 416 24.83 -19.84 48.26
CA GLU A 416 24.97 -18.51 48.86
C GLU A 416 23.62 -17.80 48.80
N ASP A 417 22.97 -17.65 49.96
CA ASP A 417 21.73 -16.88 50.07
C ASP A 417 22.11 -15.40 50.27
N GLN A 418 21.61 -14.54 49.38
CA GLN A 418 22.00 -13.15 49.30
C GLN A 418 20.83 -12.26 49.70
N PHE A 419 21.10 -11.30 50.57
CA PHE A 419 20.12 -10.37 51.10
C PHE A 419 20.45 -8.93 50.67
N TYR A 420 19.41 -8.19 50.30
CA TYR A 420 19.47 -6.78 49.91
C TYR A 420 18.60 -5.95 50.84
N THR A 421 18.99 -4.72 51.15
CA THR A 421 18.14 -3.85 51.98
C THR A 421 17.00 -3.27 51.13
N LEU A 422 15.84 -3.03 51.74
CA LEU A 422 14.69 -2.43 51.03
C LEU A 422 15.03 -1.06 50.43
N LYS A 423 15.91 -0.28 51.08
CA LYS A 423 16.40 1.00 50.56
C LYS A 423 17.19 0.82 49.25
N GLN A 424 18.08 -0.18 49.17
CA GLN A 424 18.82 -0.47 47.95
C GLN A 424 17.89 -0.81 46.78
N ILE A 425 16.81 -1.55 47.05
CA ILE A 425 15.81 -1.90 46.02
C ILE A 425 14.99 -0.68 45.59
N ASP A 426 14.60 0.18 46.53
CA ASP A 426 13.88 1.43 46.23
C ASP A 426 14.74 2.38 45.37
N ASP A 427 16.01 2.54 45.73
CA ASP A 427 16.98 3.32 44.98
C ASP A 427 17.21 2.75 43.57
N PHE A 428 17.23 1.42 43.43
CA PHE A 428 17.29 0.76 42.13
C PHE A 428 16.08 1.11 41.24
N LEU A 429 14.86 1.13 41.80
CA LEU A 429 13.65 1.51 41.07
C LEU A 429 13.69 2.99 40.66
N LYS A 430 14.08 3.89 41.57
CA LYS A 430 14.25 5.33 41.30
C LYS A 430 15.30 5.60 40.23
N GLN A 431 16.45 4.91 40.29
CA GLN A 431 17.51 5.02 39.29
C GLN A 431 17.04 4.54 37.91
N THR A 432 16.12 3.56 37.87
CA THR A 432 15.57 3.07 36.60
C THR A 432 14.67 4.11 35.95
N ILE A 433 13.84 4.81 36.72
CA ILE A 433 12.99 5.91 36.22
C ILE A 433 13.87 7.04 35.66
N THR A 434 14.87 7.51 36.42
CA THR A 434 15.72 8.64 36.00
C THR A 434 16.58 8.35 34.78
N LYS A 435 17.03 7.10 34.59
CA LYS A 435 17.80 6.70 33.39
C LYS A 435 16.94 6.56 32.14
N SER A 436 15.65 6.29 32.30
CA SER A 436 14.75 6.05 31.17
C SER A 436 14.18 7.35 30.61
N LYS A 437 14.26 7.54 29.28
CA LYS A 437 13.61 8.68 28.60
C LYS A 437 12.09 8.51 28.43
N GLU A 438 11.58 7.32 28.73
CA GLU A 438 10.21 6.89 28.42
C GLU A 438 9.29 6.82 29.64
N LEU A 439 9.86 6.83 30.86
CA LEU A 439 9.07 6.94 32.08
C LEU A 439 9.08 8.37 32.55
N SER A 440 7.90 8.87 32.91
CA SER A 440 7.75 10.11 33.63
C SER A 440 7.85 9.85 35.13
N ALA A 441 8.57 10.71 35.85
CA ALA A 441 8.77 10.57 37.30
C ALA A 441 7.46 10.70 38.10
N ASP A 442 6.49 11.44 37.54
CA ASP A 442 5.14 11.64 38.08
C ASP A 442 4.12 10.60 37.59
N MET A 443 4.54 9.66 36.74
CA MET A 443 3.68 8.64 36.10
C MET A 443 2.45 9.27 35.42
N ILE A 444 2.67 10.40 34.74
CA ILE A 444 1.68 11.08 33.89
C ILE A 444 2.08 10.88 32.42
N TYR A 445 1.13 10.42 31.61
CA TYR A 445 1.24 10.28 30.17
C TYR A 445 0.76 11.57 29.51
N ARG A 446 1.68 12.27 28.85
CA ARG A 446 1.42 13.57 28.24
C ARG A 446 1.32 13.43 26.74
N VAL A 447 0.17 13.77 26.18
CA VAL A 447 -0.06 13.69 24.74
C VAL A 447 -0.19 15.09 24.18
N ARG A 448 0.66 15.43 23.20
CA ARG A 448 0.56 16.68 22.45
C ARG A 448 0.03 16.41 21.05
N ASP A 449 -0.96 17.18 20.61
CA ASP A 449 -1.38 17.22 19.21
C ASP A 449 -0.53 18.24 18.45
N SER A 450 0.25 17.79 17.46
CA SER A 450 1.12 18.64 16.66
C SER A 450 0.38 19.62 15.76
N SER A 451 -0.91 19.39 15.50
CA SER A 451 -1.72 20.22 14.61
C SER A 451 -2.27 21.50 15.26
N ASN A 452 -2.67 21.38 16.53
CA ASN A 452 -3.43 22.41 17.27
C ASN A 452 -2.74 22.86 18.58
N ASP A 453 -1.54 22.34 18.89
CA ASP A 453 -0.79 22.59 20.13
C ASP A 453 -1.56 22.23 21.43
N TYR A 454 -2.70 21.55 21.29
CA TYR A 454 -3.49 21.03 22.39
C TYR A 454 -2.73 19.89 23.06
N SER A 455 -2.59 19.97 24.39
CA SER A 455 -2.00 18.91 25.19
C SER A 455 -2.96 18.48 26.28
N TYR A 456 -3.00 17.18 26.52
CA TYR A 456 -3.76 16.61 27.63
C TYR A 456 -2.92 15.56 28.35
N ASP A 457 -3.16 15.49 29.65
CA ASP A 457 -2.41 14.67 30.59
C ASP A 457 -3.32 13.57 31.12
N VAL A 458 -2.83 12.33 31.10
CA VAL A 458 -3.54 11.15 31.62
C VAL A 458 -2.66 10.42 32.61
N GLU A 459 -3.15 10.17 33.80
CA GLU A 459 -2.46 9.39 34.82
C GLU A 459 -2.33 7.92 34.40
N TYR A 460 -1.19 7.28 34.69
CA TYR A 460 -0.92 5.91 34.24
C TYR A 460 -1.96 4.89 34.72
N GLU A 461 -2.49 5.03 35.94
CA GLU A 461 -3.52 4.14 36.48
C GLU A 461 -4.86 4.25 35.73
N LYS A 462 -5.14 5.39 35.09
CA LYS A 462 -6.36 5.60 34.31
C LYS A 462 -6.25 5.07 32.88
N LEU A 463 -5.03 4.83 32.38
CA LEU A 463 -4.81 4.27 31.05
C LEU A 463 -5.30 2.83 30.95
N LEU A 464 -5.91 2.50 29.80
CA LEU A 464 -6.35 1.14 29.50
C LEU A 464 -5.17 0.20 29.28
N PHE A 465 -4.17 0.63 28.52
CA PHE A 465 -3.01 -0.19 28.18
C PHE A 465 -1.76 0.26 28.91
N ILE A 466 -1.37 -0.52 29.93
CA ILE A 466 -0.11 -0.36 30.65
C ILE A 466 0.59 -1.71 30.76
N THR A 467 1.91 -1.70 30.75
CA THR A 467 2.74 -2.91 30.87
C THR A 467 3.92 -2.67 31.81
N PRO A 468 4.44 -3.70 32.48
CA PRO A 468 5.66 -3.55 33.27
C PRO A 468 6.87 -3.17 32.39
N VAL A 469 7.79 -2.39 32.93
CA VAL A 469 8.99 -1.94 32.19
C VAL A 469 9.78 -3.15 31.67
N GLY A 470 10.10 -3.14 30.37
CA GLY A 470 10.87 -4.19 29.70
C GLY A 470 10.06 -5.39 29.23
N SER A 471 8.80 -5.54 29.66
CA SER A 471 7.97 -6.70 29.31
C SER A 471 7.47 -6.74 27.86
N THR A 472 7.51 -5.61 27.15
CA THR A 472 7.06 -5.46 25.76
C THR A 472 8.16 -5.75 24.74
N ALA A 473 9.42 -5.80 25.18
CA ALA A 473 10.53 -6.06 24.30
C ALA A 473 10.77 -7.56 24.14
N LEU A 474 10.59 -8.05 22.92
CA LEU A 474 10.85 -9.44 22.56
C LEU A 474 12.35 -9.81 22.64
N ASN A 475 13.24 -8.81 22.56
CA ASN A 475 14.70 -9.00 22.61
C ASN A 475 15.32 -8.83 24.00
N TYR A 476 14.64 -8.11 24.90
CA TYR A 476 15.17 -7.86 26.23
C TYR A 476 14.64 -8.92 27.19
N SER A 477 15.57 -9.67 27.78
CA SER A 477 15.31 -10.78 28.69
C SER A 477 15.10 -10.29 30.13
N GLY A 478 14.08 -9.45 30.32
CA GLY A 478 13.52 -9.23 31.65
C GLY A 478 12.58 -8.05 31.81
N MET A 479 11.78 -8.12 32.85
CA MET A 479 10.76 -7.15 33.23
C MET A 479 10.92 -6.71 34.68
N ILE A 480 10.67 -5.43 34.94
CA ILE A 480 10.59 -4.86 36.29
C ILE A 480 9.12 -4.76 36.65
N LYS A 481 8.65 -5.65 37.52
CA LYS A 481 7.23 -5.86 37.84
C LYS A 481 6.55 -4.63 38.47
N PRO A 482 7.18 -3.89 39.40
CA PRO A 482 6.50 -2.78 40.09
C PRO A 482 6.32 -1.52 39.25
N LEU A 483 7.09 -1.35 38.17
CA LEU A 483 7.10 -0.12 37.39
C LEU A 483 6.18 -0.23 36.18
N ALA A 484 5.17 0.64 36.13
CA ALA A 484 4.26 0.74 35.01
C ALA A 484 4.84 1.60 33.87
N THR A 485 4.60 1.17 32.64
CA THR A 485 4.91 1.94 31.44
C THR A 485 3.74 1.95 30.47
N PRO A 486 3.40 3.11 29.89
CA PRO A 486 2.51 3.17 28.74
C PRO A 486 3.21 2.52 27.54
N ILE A 487 2.41 1.98 26.64
CA ILE A 487 2.93 1.37 25.41
C ILE A 487 3.27 2.50 24.43
N TRP A 488 4.51 2.48 23.92
CA TRP A 488 4.99 3.43 22.91
C TRP A 488 4.98 2.80 21.50
N TYR A 489 4.88 3.66 20.47
CA TYR A 489 4.77 3.23 19.07
C TYR A 489 5.87 2.23 18.67
N ARG A 490 7.11 2.50 19.12
CA ARG A 490 8.27 1.65 18.82
C ARG A 490 8.08 0.20 19.26
N TYR A 491 7.40 -0.02 20.40
CA TYR A 491 7.22 -1.34 20.97
C TYR A 491 6.13 -2.11 20.25
N LEU A 492 5.01 -1.45 19.91
CA LEU A 492 3.97 -2.08 19.10
C LEU A 492 4.45 -2.37 17.67
N SER A 493 5.17 -1.42 17.05
CA SER A 493 5.79 -1.61 15.73
C SER A 493 6.77 -2.78 15.73
N ALA A 494 7.61 -2.91 16.77
CA ALA A 494 8.52 -4.05 16.91
C ALA A 494 7.76 -5.37 17.13
N TYR A 495 6.72 -5.36 17.98
CA TYR A 495 5.86 -6.52 18.23
C TYR A 495 5.25 -7.07 16.93
N LEU A 496 4.80 -6.19 16.03
CA LEU A 496 4.20 -6.55 14.74
C LEU A 496 5.21 -6.80 13.60
N GLY A 497 6.52 -6.81 13.88
CA GLY A 497 7.55 -7.15 12.87
C GLY A 497 8.13 -5.97 12.08
N MET A 498 7.77 -4.74 12.43
CA MET A 498 8.28 -3.50 11.82
C MET A 498 9.36 -2.81 12.67
N GLY A 499 10.07 -3.58 13.51
CA GLY A 499 11.16 -3.08 14.35
C GLY A 499 12.51 -2.95 13.62
N ILE A 500 13.49 -2.34 14.30
CA ILE A 500 14.88 -2.23 13.80
C ILE A 500 15.47 -3.62 13.52
N ASN A 501 15.20 -4.58 14.41
CA ASN A 501 15.53 -5.99 14.20
C ASN A 501 14.33 -6.72 13.59
N ARG A 502 14.35 -6.88 12.26
CA ARG A 502 13.25 -7.50 11.50
C ARG A 502 13.03 -9.00 11.79
N ASN A 503 13.96 -9.64 12.48
CA ASN A 503 13.90 -11.08 12.82
C ASN A 503 13.26 -11.36 14.19
N THR A 504 12.77 -10.33 14.89
CA THR A 504 12.28 -10.48 16.26
C THR A 504 10.92 -9.83 16.42
N SER A 505 9.86 -10.60 16.17
CA SER A 505 8.46 -10.21 16.27
C SER A 505 7.63 -11.29 16.98
N ILE A 506 6.37 -10.99 17.31
CA ILE A 506 5.49 -12.02 17.89
C ILE A 506 5.26 -13.16 16.88
N PHE A 507 5.24 -12.84 15.58
CA PHE A 507 5.07 -13.80 14.52
C PHE A 507 6.29 -14.70 14.38
N THR A 508 7.51 -14.17 14.52
CA THR A 508 8.72 -15.01 14.50
C THR A 508 8.77 -15.95 15.72
N ARG A 509 8.35 -15.46 16.90
CA ARG A 509 8.30 -16.27 18.14
C ARG A 509 7.41 -17.50 18.00
N TYR A 510 6.26 -17.36 17.34
CA TYR A 510 5.29 -18.44 17.14
C TYR A 510 5.35 -19.08 15.75
N ASN A 511 6.40 -18.81 14.97
CA ASN A 511 6.62 -19.34 13.63
C ASN A 511 5.43 -19.12 12.66
N LEU A 512 4.80 -17.94 12.73
CA LEU A 512 3.67 -17.56 11.88
C LEU A 512 4.17 -16.89 10.59
N LYS A 513 3.84 -17.51 9.45
CA LYS A 513 4.36 -17.14 8.12
C LYS A 513 3.26 -16.75 7.15
N THR A 514 3.61 -15.92 6.17
CA THR A 514 2.81 -15.55 5.00
C THR A 514 2.77 -16.72 4.01
N LYS A 515 1.97 -16.58 2.94
CA LYS A 515 1.89 -17.57 1.86
C LYS A 515 3.24 -17.82 1.19
N ASN A 516 4.12 -16.81 1.18
CA ASN A 516 5.44 -16.87 0.53
C ASN A 516 6.53 -17.46 1.45
N GLY A 517 6.17 -17.92 2.65
CA GLY A 517 7.10 -18.51 3.61
C GLY A 517 7.91 -17.50 4.43
N GLU A 518 7.69 -16.20 4.23
CA GLU A 518 8.23 -15.14 5.09
C GLU A 518 7.45 -15.00 6.40
N PHE A 519 8.05 -14.43 7.43
CA PHE A 519 7.30 -14.08 8.65
C PHE A 519 6.36 -12.90 8.42
N THR A 520 5.14 -12.99 8.95
CA THR A 520 4.15 -11.90 8.88
C THR A 520 4.69 -10.60 9.49
N LYS A 521 4.40 -9.49 8.81
CA LYS A 521 4.74 -8.13 9.24
C LYS A 521 3.55 -7.23 8.99
N ILE A 522 3.11 -6.53 10.03
CA ILE A 522 1.96 -5.62 9.94
C ILE A 522 2.34 -4.25 10.49
N ASN A 523 2.06 -3.20 9.74
CA ASN A 523 2.18 -1.83 10.23
C ASN A 523 0.90 -1.45 11.00
N THR A 524 1.07 -0.76 12.13
CA THR A 524 -0.03 -0.22 12.97
C THR A 524 -1.05 0.62 12.21
N HIS A 525 -0.68 1.20 11.06
CA HIS A 525 -1.59 1.95 10.20
C HIS A 525 -2.36 1.11 9.18
N MET A 526 -1.96 -0.14 8.89
CA MET A 526 -2.63 -0.98 7.87
C MET A 526 -4.12 -1.23 8.18
N PRO A 527 -4.55 -1.54 9.42
CA PRO A 527 -5.97 -1.67 9.72
C PRO A 527 -6.78 -0.42 9.38
N ARG A 528 -6.16 0.76 9.51
CA ARG A 528 -6.76 2.04 9.12
C ARG A 528 -6.90 2.17 7.61
N HIS A 529 -5.91 1.72 6.84
CA HIS A 529 -6.01 1.66 5.38
C HIS A 529 -7.13 0.70 4.96
N ASN A 530 -7.14 -0.53 5.47
CA ASN A 530 -8.18 -1.53 5.16
C ASN A 530 -9.59 -1.01 5.42
N LYS A 531 -9.89 -0.49 6.62
CA LYS A 531 -11.24 0.01 6.93
C LYS A 531 -11.65 1.15 6.00
N ASN A 532 -10.73 2.06 5.68
CA ASN A 532 -11.04 3.15 4.76
C ASN A 532 -11.36 2.64 3.35
N THR A 533 -10.58 1.67 2.87
CA THR A 533 -10.79 1.01 1.58
C THR A 533 -12.11 0.25 1.56
N PHE A 534 -12.50 -0.46 2.64
CA PHE A 534 -13.81 -1.12 2.72
C PHE A 534 -14.97 -0.12 2.61
N LEU A 535 -14.88 1.02 3.30
CA LEU A 535 -15.90 2.06 3.24
C LEU A 535 -15.99 2.67 1.83
N ALA A 536 -14.86 2.83 1.14
CA ALA A 536 -14.83 3.31 -0.23
C ALA A 536 -15.40 2.28 -1.22
N ILE A 537 -15.09 0.98 -1.04
CA ILE A 537 -15.67 -0.11 -1.86
C ILE A 537 -17.19 -0.19 -1.68
N ALA A 538 -17.68 0.07 -0.46
CA ALA A 538 -19.11 0.07 -0.15
C ALA A 538 -19.82 1.39 -0.54
N ASP A 539 -19.19 2.24 -1.35
CA ASP A 539 -19.70 3.54 -1.80
C ASP A 539 -20.23 4.45 -0.67
N VAL A 540 -19.63 4.36 0.51
CA VAL A 540 -19.97 5.24 1.64
C VAL A 540 -19.49 6.64 1.31
N SER A 541 -20.42 7.60 1.31
CA SER A 541 -20.10 9.01 1.05
C SER A 541 -18.93 9.54 1.89
N GLU A 542 -18.13 10.43 1.31
CA GLU A 542 -16.86 10.87 1.91
C GLU A 542 -17.03 11.51 3.29
N HIS A 543 -18.12 12.23 3.51
CA HIS A 543 -18.41 12.87 4.79
C HIS A 543 -18.71 11.83 5.89
N LEU A 544 -19.44 10.76 5.57
CA LEU A 544 -19.67 9.64 6.50
C LEU A 544 -18.40 8.83 6.72
N GLN A 545 -17.62 8.57 5.67
CA GLN A 545 -16.32 7.91 5.78
C GLN A 545 -15.38 8.70 6.69
N ALA A 546 -15.32 10.03 6.54
CA ALA A 546 -14.55 10.91 7.39
C ALA A 546 -15.04 10.85 8.85
N MET A 547 -16.36 10.86 9.07
CA MET A 547 -16.98 10.75 10.39
C MET A 547 -16.62 9.43 11.08
N VAL A 548 -16.80 8.29 10.41
CA VAL A 548 -16.50 6.94 10.93
C VAL A 548 -15.02 6.79 11.27
N MET A 549 -14.15 7.39 10.45
CA MET A 549 -12.69 7.35 10.62
C MET A 549 -12.14 8.41 11.59
N GLY A 550 -13.03 9.20 12.20
CA GLY A 550 -12.69 10.22 13.20
C GLY A 550 -11.93 11.42 12.63
N ARG A 551 -12.16 11.78 11.37
CA ARG A 551 -11.48 12.87 10.67
C ARG A 551 -12.28 14.17 10.82
N ALA A 552 -11.57 15.28 10.93
CA ALA A 552 -12.16 16.63 10.84
C ALA A 552 -12.20 17.13 9.39
N ASP A 553 -11.23 16.70 8.57
CA ASP A 553 -11.06 17.11 7.17
C ASP A 553 -11.31 15.93 6.23
N ILE A 554 -12.21 16.14 5.27
CA ILE A 554 -12.67 15.14 4.28
C ILE A 554 -11.57 14.85 3.25
N LYS A 555 -10.73 15.83 2.90
CA LYS A 555 -9.66 15.68 1.89
C LYS A 555 -8.63 14.61 2.26
N GLN A 556 -8.59 14.19 3.53
CA GLN A 556 -7.78 13.07 3.97
C GLN A 556 -8.21 11.73 3.32
N ASN A 557 -9.42 11.61 2.77
CA ASN A 557 -9.99 10.40 2.18
C ASN A 557 -9.42 10.07 0.79
N GLU A 558 -9.06 11.08 -0.02
CA GLU A 558 -8.61 10.94 -1.42
C GLU A 558 -7.47 9.93 -1.58
N ARG A 559 -6.49 9.93 -0.65
CA ARG A 559 -5.35 9.02 -0.67
C ARG A 559 -5.70 7.52 -0.64
N TYR A 560 -6.93 7.18 -0.29
CA TYR A 560 -7.39 5.80 -0.12
C TYR A 560 -8.38 5.35 -1.20
N GLN A 561 -8.98 6.30 -1.93
CA GLN A 561 -9.91 5.98 -3.02
C GLN A 561 -9.20 5.27 -4.16
N HIS A 562 -7.95 5.63 -4.46
CA HIS A 562 -7.14 4.94 -5.45
C HIS A 562 -6.97 3.44 -5.15
N LEU A 563 -6.74 3.08 -3.88
CA LEU A 563 -6.67 1.67 -3.46
C LEU A 563 -8.00 0.95 -3.67
N ALA A 564 -9.14 1.62 -3.41
CA ALA A 564 -10.45 1.02 -3.64
C ALA A 564 -10.70 0.80 -5.14
N ILE A 565 -10.29 1.74 -6.00
CA ILE A 565 -10.40 1.61 -7.45
C ILE A 565 -9.53 0.45 -7.96
N GLU A 566 -8.30 0.33 -7.48
CA GLU A 566 -7.41 -0.80 -7.81
C GLU A 566 -8.02 -2.14 -7.40
N GLU A 567 -8.54 -2.24 -6.18
CA GLU A 567 -9.17 -3.47 -5.68
C GLU A 567 -10.47 -3.78 -6.46
N LEU A 568 -11.26 -2.75 -6.82
CA LEU A 568 -12.42 -2.91 -7.70
C LEU A 568 -12.02 -3.39 -9.10
N ALA A 569 -10.94 -2.87 -9.69
CA ALA A 569 -10.42 -3.34 -10.97
C ALA A 569 -9.99 -4.82 -10.88
N LEU A 570 -9.20 -5.18 -9.87
CA LEU A 570 -8.81 -6.58 -9.61
C LEU A 570 -10.01 -7.50 -9.42
N THR A 571 -11.05 -7.04 -8.71
CA THR A 571 -12.29 -7.83 -8.61
C THR A 571 -13.08 -7.90 -9.90
N THR A 572 -12.99 -6.89 -10.78
CA THR A 572 -13.60 -6.99 -12.11
C THR A 572 -12.91 -8.10 -12.87
N ASP A 573 -11.59 -8.17 -12.85
CA ASP A 573 -10.86 -9.27 -13.48
C ASP A 573 -11.23 -10.64 -12.88
N ILE A 574 -11.39 -10.73 -11.56
CA ILE A 574 -11.79 -11.97 -10.87
C ILE A 574 -13.25 -12.36 -11.19
N VAL A 575 -14.16 -11.38 -11.31
CA VAL A 575 -15.61 -11.60 -11.46
C VAL A 575 -16.06 -11.67 -12.91
N SER A 576 -15.41 -10.94 -13.84
CA SER A 576 -15.62 -11.08 -15.29
C SER A 576 -15.16 -12.43 -15.78
N TYR A 577 -14.18 -13.03 -15.10
CA TYR A 577 -13.82 -14.44 -15.29
C TYR A 577 -14.95 -15.43 -14.94
N HIS A 578 -15.97 -14.99 -14.20
CA HIS A 578 -17.10 -15.82 -13.79
C HIS A 578 -18.43 -15.51 -14.53
N GLN A 579 -18.46 -14.52 -15.43
CA GLN A 579 -19.65 -14.21 -16.23
C GLN A 579 -19.26 -13.93 -17.69
N ASP A 580 -19.87 -14.71 -18.57
CA ASP A 580 -19.60 -14.86 -20.00
C ASP A 580 -19.11 -13.63 -20.78
N ASN A 581 -18.17 -13.96 -21.66
CA ASN A 581 -17.79 -13.28 -22.89
C ASN A 581 -18.93 -12.46 -23.52
N SER A 582 -18.80 -11.13 -23.49
CA SER A 582 -19.15 -10.28 -24.63
C SER A 582 -18.51 -8.91 -24.47
N CYS A 583 -17.46 -8.61 -25.23
CA CYS A 583 -17.29 -7.31 -25.88
C CYS A 583 -16.07 -7.29 -26.80
N THR A 584 -16.38 -7.43 -28.08
CA THR A 584 -15.80 -6.74 -29.24
C THR A 584 -14.64 -5.76 -28.99
N ALA A 585 -13.45 -6.16 -29.41
CA ALA A 585 -12.37 -5.27 -29.82
C ALA A 585 -11.98 -5.55 -31.28
N ILE A 586 -11.63 -4.50 -31.99
CA ILE A 586 -11.63 -4.35 -33.44
C ILE A 586 -10.40 -5.01 -34.11
N SER A 587 -10.69 -5.91 -35.07
CA SER A 587 -10.00 -6.17 -36.36
C SER A 587 -8.46 -6.08 -36.47
N LEU A 588 -7.79 -7.20 -36.23
CA LEU A 588 -6.93 -7.87 -37.23
C LEU A 588 -7.46 -9.31 -37.37
N SER A 589 -7.37 -9.93 -38.55
CA SER A 589 -7.83 -11.32 -38.71
C SER A 589 -7.12 -12.21 -37.67
N PRO A 590 -7.85 -12.84 -36.74
CA PRO A 590 -7.25 -13.49 -35.59
C PRO A 590 -6.33 -14.62 -36.06
N THR A 591 -5.13 -14.71 -35.52
CA THR A 591 -4.33 -15.93 -35.63
C THR A 591 -4.92 -17.01 -34.73
N GLY A 592 -4.60 -18.29 -34.92
CA GLY A 592 -5.10 -19.36 -34.05
C GLY A 592 -4.79 -19.11 -32.56
N VAL A 593 -3.65 -18.48 -32.25
CA VAL A 593 -3.29 -18.04 -30.90
C VAL A 593 -4.24 -16.94 -30.40
N ASP A 594 -4.61 -15.98 -31.25
CA ASP A 594 -5.53 -14.91 -30.87
C ASP A 594 -6.96 -15.43 -30.70
N GLN A 595 -7.37 -16.41 -31.51
CA GLN A 595 -8.66 -17.08 -31.36
C GLN A 595 -8.78 -17.83 -30.03
N VAL A 596 -7.75 -18.60 -29.66
CA VAL A 596 -7.70 -19.28 -28.36
C VAL A 596 -7.64 -18.27 -27.20
N LYS A 597 -6.92 -17.15 -27.34
CA LYS A 597 -6.90 -16.07 -26.34
C LYS A 597 -8.26 -15.40 -26.17
N ASN A 598 -8.96 -15.11 -27.28
CA ASN A 598 -10.24 -14.41 -27.25
C ASN A 598 -11.37 -15.31 -26.75
N THR A 599 -11.34 -16.61 -27.08
CA THR A 599 -12.39 -17.55 -26.67
C THR A 599 -12.12 -18.20 -25.32
N GLY A 600 -10.84 -18.37 -24.95
CA GLY A 600 -10.42 -19.13 -23.76
C GLY A 600 -10.61 -20.64 -23.89
N ILE A 601 -10.91 -21.14 -25.09
CA ILE A 601 -11.22 -22.55 -25.37
C ILE A 601 -10.17 -23.10 -26.32
N ILE A 602 -9.70 -24.32 -26.06
CA ILE A 602 -8.84 -25.07 -26.98
C ILE A 602 -9.52 -26.41 -27.34
N GLY A 603 -9.61 -26.75 -28.62
CA GLY A 603 -10.19 -28.01 -29.06
C GLY A 603 -9.12 -29.09 -29.15
N LEU A 604 -9.11 -30.06 -28.24
CA LEU A 604 -8.12 -31.15 -28.25
C LEU A 604 -8.66 -32.35 -29.03
N ASN A 605 -7.93 -32.81 -30.04
CA ASN A 605 -8.22 -34.08 -30.69
C ASN A 605 -7.69 -35.24 -29.81
N PRO A 606 -8.54 -36.14 -29.30
CA PRO A 606 -8.13 -37.25 -28.45
C PRO A 606 -7.28 -38.31 -29.18
N ASP A 607 -7.35 -38.36 -30.51
CA ASP A 607 -6.63 -39.34 -31.33
C ASP A 607 -5.17 -38.92 -31.57
N LEU A 608 -4.84 -37.66 -31.28
CA LEU A 608 -3.47 -37.14 -31.33
C LEU A 608 -2.79 -37.20 -29.95
N LYS A 609 -1.47 -37.26 -29.96
CA LYS A 609 -0.66 -37.01 -28.75
C LYS A 609 -0.93 -35.61 -28.23
N LEU A 610 -1.01 -35.47 -26.90
CA LEU A 610 -1.34 -34.20 -26.23
C LEU A 610 -0.51 -33.01 -26.73
N GLU A 611 0.80 -33.20 -26.91
CA GLU A 611 1.71 -32.16 -27.41
C GLU A 611 1.34 -31.72 -28.85
N ASN A 612 1.04 -32.69 -29.72
CA ASN A 612 0.62 -32.46 -31.09
C ASN A 612 -0.78 -31.82 -31.15
N ALA A 613 -1.72 -32.24 -30.30
CA ALA A 613 -3.06 -31.67 -30.19
C ALA A 613 -3.03 -30.19 -29.74
N LEU A 614 -2.14 -29.84 -28.80
CA LEU A 614 -1.92 -28.45 -28.39
C LEU A 614 -1.26 -27.64 -29.52
N ALA A 615 -0.24 -28.21 -30.17
CA ALA A 615 0.47 -27.54 -31.28
C ALA A 615 -0.43 -27.34 -32.50
N GLN A 616 -1.38 -28.25 -32.76
CA GLN A 616 -2.38 -28.15 -33.82
C GLN A 616 -3.17 -26.84 -33.75
N ASN A 617 -3.67 -26.49 -32.55
CA ASN A 617 -4.51 -25.31 -32.35
C ASN A 617 -3.73 -24.00 -32.49
N LEU A 618 -2.50 -23.96 -31.99
CA LEU A 618 -1.69 -22.75 -31.86
C LEU A 618 -0.65 -22.59 -33.00
N HIS A 619 -0.48 -23.61 -33.84
CA HIS A 619 0.56 -23.70 -34.87
C HIS A 619 1.98 -23.54 -34.30
N THR A 620 2.25 -24.13 -33.14
CA THR A 620 3.54 -24.00 -32.43
C THR A 620 4.52 -25.11 -32.80
N PHE A 621 4.73 -25.34 -34.10
CA PHE A 621 5.67 -26.35 -34.60
C PHE A 621 7.08 -25.75 -34.74
N THR A 622 7.86 -25.82 -33.66
CA THR A 622 9.15 -25.12 -33.58
C THR A 622 10.30 -25.87 -34.26
N THR A 623 10.32 -27.19 -34.19
CA THR A 623 11.39 -28.02 -34.75
C THR A 623 10.88 -28.93 -35.88
N GLU A 624 11.80 -29.38 -36.73
CA GLU A 624 11.52 -30.38 -37.78
C GLU A 624 11.01 -31.71 -37.17
N ARG A 625 11.47 -32.03 -35.95
CA ARG A 625 10.98 -33.18 -35.19
C ARG A 625 9.51 -33.01 -34.78
N ASP A 626 9.10 -31.81 -34.40
CA ASP A 626 7.71 -31.54 -34.01
C ASP A 626 6.77 -31.66 -35.22
N ARG A 627 7.18 -31.10 -36.37
CA ARG A 627 6.40 -31.15 -37.62
C ARG A 627 6.21 -32.58 -38.12
N THR A 628 7.29 -33.36 -38.09
CA THR A 628 7.27 -34.77 -38.53
C THR A 628 6.46 -35.64 -37.59
N SER A 629 6.61 -35.41 -36.28
CA SER A 629 5.78 -36.06 -35.24
C SER A 629 4.30 -35.77 -35.47
N PHE A 630 3.94 -34.52 -35.75
CA PHE A 630 2.55 -34.13 -36.02
C PHE A 630 1.98 -34.78 -37.28
N ILE A 631 2.71 -34.74 -38.41
CA ILE A 631 2.24 -35.36 -39.66
C ILE A 631 2.12 -36.88 -39.52
N THR A 632 3.06 -37.55 -38.82
CA THR A 632 2.94 -38.98 -38.55
C THR A 632 1.70 -39.31 -37.70
N ASP A 633 1.43 -38.49 -36.68
CA ASP A 633 0.27 -38.66 -35.78
C ASP A 633 -1.05 -38.44 -36.52
N MET A 634 -1.06 -37.55 -37.51
CA MET A 634 -2.21 -37.32 -38.40
C MET A 634 -2.43 -38.42 -39.44
N LEU A 635 -1.36 -39.03 -39.95
CA LEU A 635 -1.44 -40.15 -40.91
C LEU A 635 -1.92 -41.45 -40.24
N ASP A 636 -1.59 -41.63 -38.96
CA ASP A 636 -2.02 -42.78 -38.16
C ASP A 636 -3.52 -42.68 -37.77
N ASP A 637 -4.12 -41.48 -37.85
CA ASP A 637 -5.57 -41.25 -37.70
C ASP A 637 -6.29 -41.49 -39.04
N ILE A 638 -6.63 -42.77 -39.28
CA ILE A 638 -7.03 -43.39 -40.56
C ILE A 638 -8.26 -42.75 -41.25
N ASP A 639 -9.00 -41.85 -40.59
CA ASP A 639 -10.27 -41.30 -41.09
C ASP A 639 -10.17 -39.94 -41.81
N LEU A 640 -8.96 -39.45 -42.13
CA LEU A 640 -8.77 -38.19 -42.85
C LEU A 640 -8.05 -38.40 -44.20
N ASN A 641 -8.81 -38.39 -45.30
CA ASN A 641 -8.34 -38.44 -46.71
C ASN A 641 -7.44 -37.26 -47.14
N ILE A 642 -6.91 -36.49 -46.20
CA ILE A 642 -6.20 -35.22 -46.43
C ILE A 642 -4.81 -35.45 -47.03
N PHE A 643 -4.25 -36.65 -46.85
CA PHE A 643 -2.98 -37.07 -47.41
C PHE A 643 -3.13 -38.28 -48.36
N GLU A 644 -4.30 -38.49 -48.97
CA GLU A 644 -4.55 -39.64 -49.87
C GLU A 644 -3.50 -39.74 -50.99
N GLU A 645 -3.04 -38.61 -51.54
CA GLU A 645 -1.97 -38.59 -52.55
C GLU A 645 -0.62 -39.11 -52.04
N PHE A 646 -0.38 -39.05 -50.72
CA PHE A 646 0.81 -39.59 -50.05
C PHE A 646 0.59 -41.00 -49.50
N SER A 647 -0.66 -41.41 -49.21
CA SER A 647 -0.95 -42.71 -48.60
C SER A 647 -0.62 -43.88 -49.52
N ASP A 648 -0.86 -43.73 -50.82
CA ASP A 648 -0.56 -44.76 -51.83
C ASP A 648 0.96 -44.99 -51.98
N GLU A 649 1.76 -43.92 -51.93
CA GLU A 649 3.23 -44.01 -51.97
C GLU A 649 3.82 -44.52 -50.65
N LEU A 650 3.25 -44.14 -49.49
CA LEU A 650 3.70 -44.57 -48.16
C LEU A 650 3.31 -46.02 -47.82
N ALA A 651 2.24 -46.55 -48.41
CA ALA A 651 1.80 -47.94 -48.24
C ALA A 651 2.80 -48.96 -48.84
N ALA A 652 3.65 -48.54 -49.77
CA ALA A 652 4.68 -49.38 -50.39
C ALA A 652 5.88 -49.70 -49.47
N PHE A 653 6.06 -48.95 -48.38
CA PHE A 653 7.19 -49.10 -47.46
C PHE A 653 6.82 -49.94 -46.23
N GLN A 654 7.61 -50.98 -45.92
CA GLN A 654 7.38 -51.84 -44.75
C GLN A 654 8.12 -51.37 -43.47
N ASN A 655 9.09 -50.45 -43.59
CA ASN A 655 9.90 -49.96 -42.48
C ASN A 655 9.43 -48.58 -41.96
N ASP A 656 9.13 -48.48 -40.66
CA ASP A 656 8.70 -47.22 -40.01
C ASP A 656 9.74 -46.09 -40.05
N ASN A 657 11.04 -46.43 -40.15
CA ASN A 657 12.10 -45.43 -40.22
C ASN A 657 12.18 -44.77 -41.61
N GLU A 658 11.98 -45.54 -42.68
CA GLU A 658 11.97 -45.02 -44.06
C GLU A 658 10.76 -44.10 -44.28
N LYS A 659 9.59 -44.47 -43.73
CA LYS A 659 8.40 -43.61 -43.74
C LYS A 659 8.65 -42.26 -43.07
N ARG A 660 9.30 -42.25 -41.90
CA ARG A 660 9.64 -41.02 -41.17
C ARG A 660 10.63 -40.14 -41.93
N ASP A 661 11.58 -40.72 -42.65
CA ASP A 661 12.59 -39.97 -43.40
C ASP A 661 12.01 -39.31 -44.67
N ILE A 662 11.01 -39.93 -45.30
CA ILE A 662 10.25 -39.32 -46.40
C ILE A 662 9.35 -38.19 -45.88
N ILE A 663 8.62 -38.42 -44.78
CA ILE A 663 7.78 -37.39 -44.16
C ILE A 663 8.63 -36.17 -43.75
N ARG A 664 9.84 -36.39 -43.22
CA ARG A 664 10.82 -35.32 -42.94
C ARG A 664 11.04 -34.40 -44.12
N ALA A 665 11.29 -34.95 -45.31
CA ALA A 665 11.55 -34.17 -46.51
C ALA A 665 10.35 -33.29 -46.96
N HIS A 666 9.13 -33.64 -46.54
CA HIS A 666 7.89 -32.96 -46.95
C HIS A 666 7.13 -32.32 -45.77
N SER A 667 7.75 -32.16 -44.60
CA SER A 667 7.09 -31.72 -43.37
C SER A 667 7.24 -30.24 -43.04
N ASP A 668 7.68 -29.41 -43.98
CA ASP A 668 7.99 -28.00 -43.71
C ASP A 668 6.72 -27.15 -43.63
N LEU A 669 5.92 -27.32 -42.57
CA LEU A 669 4.67 -26.61 -42.26
C LEU A 669 4.89 -25.11 -41.99
N SER A 670 5.10 -24.33 -43.05
CA SER A 670 5.22 -22.87 -42.99
C SER A 670 3.83 -22.23 -42.85
N PRO A 671 3.60 -21.37 -41.85
CA PRO A 671 2.28 -20.79 -41.60
C PRO A 671 1.83 -19.85 -42.72
N LEU A 672 0.59 -20.00 -43.17
CA LEU A 672 -0.11 -19.07 -44.07
C LEU A 672 -1.31 -18.41 -43.34
N ALA A 673 -2.01 -17.49 -44.01
CA ALA A 673 -3.14 -16.78 -43.41
C ALA A 673 -4.26 -17.74 -42.99
N PHE A 674 -4.50 -18.78 -43.79
CA PHE A 674 -5.13 -20.05 -43.39
C PHE A 674 -4.30 -21.21 -43.95
N GLY A 675 -4.27 -22.35 -43.26
CA GLY A 675 -3.47 -23.51 -43.63
C GLY A 675 -1.97 -23.30 -43.48
N SER A 676 -1.22 -24.27 -44.00
CA SER A 676 0.23 -24.27 -44.04
C SER A 676 0.72 -24.64 -45.43
N CYS A 677 1.89 -24.13 -45.80
CA CYS A 677 2.64 -24.66 -46.93
C CYS A 677 3.57 -25.77 -46.44
N MET A 678 3.73 -26.86 -47.19
CA MET A 678 4.70 -27.93 -46.90
C MET A 678 6.12 -27.62 -47.40
N ARG A 679 6.31 -26.45 -48.05
CA ARG A 679 7.63 -25.95 -48.47
C ARG A 679 8.13 -24.90 -47.50
N LYS A 680 9.45 -24.81 -47.38
CA LYS A 680 10.14 -23.77 -46.61
C LYS A 680 10.14 -22.42 -47.34
N ILE A 681 9.02 -21.71 -47.28
CA ILE A 681 8.85 -20.39 -47.94
C ILE A 681 9.88 -19.36 -47.43
N SER A 682 10.35 -19.50 -46.19
CA SER A 682 11.36 -18.60 -45.62
C SER A 682 12.74 -18.67 -46.30
N VAL A 683 13.00 -19.71 -47.10
CA VAL A 683 14.29 -19.93 -47.79
C VAL A 683 14.12 -19.88 -49.31
N ILE A 684 12.96 -20.28 -49.84
CA ILE A 684 12.67 -20.34 -51.26
C ILE A 684 11.33 -19.64 -51.52
N GLU A 685 11.33 -18.65 -52.40
CA GLU A 685 10.10 -17.94 -52.82
C GLU A 685 9.07 -18.92 -53.42
N CYS A 686 7.78 -18.60 -53.24
CA CYS A 686 6.71 -19.47 -53.74
C CYS A 686 6.65 -19.43 -55.29
N PRO A 687 6.81 -20.56 -55.99
CA PRO A 687 6.73 -20.59 -57.46
C PRO A 687 5.33 -20.28 -58.00
N PHE A 688 4.31 -20.37 -57.14
CA PHE A 688 2.89 -20.15 -57.43
C PHE A 688 2.35 -18.84 -56.85
N ASN A 689 3.24 -17.96 -56.35
CA ASN A 689 2.91 -16.65 -55.79
C ASN A 689 1.76 -16.67 -54.75
N ILE A 690 1.69 -17.74 -53.93
CA ILE A 690 0.72 -17.88 -52.83
C ILE A 690 -0.75 -17.93 -53.32
N MET A 691 -1.01 -18.37 -54.56
CA MET A 691 -2.36 -18.53 -55.13
C MET A 691 -3.32 -19.42 -54.32
N CYS A 692 -2.80 -20.24 -53.39
CA CYS A 692 -3.60 -21.02 -52.44
C CYS A 692 -4.43 -20.15 -51.49
N GLN A 693 -3.98 -18.94 -51.18
CA GLN A 693 -4.73 -18.02 -50.31
C GLN A 693 -5.92 -17.36 -51.02
N ASP A 694 -5.92 -17.36 -52.37
CA ASP A 694 -7.04 -16.91 -53.20
C ASP A 694 -8.04 -18.05 -53.50
N GLY A 695 -7.83 -19.24 -52.92
CA GLY A 695 -8.69 -20.41 -53.11
C GLY A 695 -8.34 -21.27 -54.33
N THR A 696 -7.24 -20.99 -55.03
CA THR A 696 -6.81 -21.84 -56.16
C THR A 696 -6.05 -23.08 -55.66
N ALA A 697 -6.24 -24.23 -56.31
CA ALA A 697 -5.60 -25.48 -55.90
C ALA A 697 -4.05 -25.37 -55.95
N CYS A 698 -3.39 -25.84 -54.89
CA CYS A 698 -1.93 -25.86 -54.78
C CYS A 698 -1.48 -27.17 -54.12
N PRO A 699 -0.61 -27.97 -54.77
CA PRO A 699 -0.16 -29.26 -54.23
C PRO A 699 0.61 -29.16 -52.91
N TYR A 700 1.15 -27.98 -52.58
CA TYR A 700 1.96 -27.77 -51.37
C TYR A 700 1.17 -27.13 -50.23
N HIS A 701 -0.15 -26.97 -50.37
CA HIS A 701 -1.01 -26.36 -49.36
C HIS A 701 -1.80 -27.43 -48.60
N THR A 702 -1.82 -27.36 -47.28
CA THR A 702 -2.57 -28.29 -46.44
C THR A 702 -3.19 -27.55 -45.24
N LEU A 703 -4.35 -28.02 -44.79
CA LEU A 703 -4.98 -27.55 -43.56
C LEU A 703 -4.40 -28.31 -42.37
N THR A 704 -4.19 -27.60 -41.26
CA THR A 704 -3.61 -28.19 -40.05
C THR A 704 -4.66 -28.43 -38.96
N GLY A 705 -5.85 -27.88 -39.11
CA GLY A 705 -6.85 -27.82 -38.05
C GLY A 705 -6.52 -26.73 -37.03
N ARG A 706 -5.92 -25.63 -37.46
CA ARG A 706 -5.65 -24.46 -36.60
C ARG A 706 -6.97 -23.81 -36.19
N ALA A 707 -7.03 -23.23 -34.99
CA ALA A 707 -8.29 -22.76 -34.40
C ALA A 707 -9.06 -21.72 -35.24
N ASP A 708 -8.36 -20.98 -36.12
CA ASP A 708 -8.89 -19.94 -37.01
C ASP A 708 -9.13 -20.37 -38.46
N GLU A 709 -8.75 -21.59 -38.84
CA GLU A 709 -8.84 -22.04 -40.23
C GLU A 709 -10.29 -22.18 -40.71
N ALA A 710 -11.18 -22.76 -39.89
CA ALA A 710 -12.57 -23.01 -40.26
C ALA A 710 -13.32 -21.70 -40.61
N ASP A 711 -13.16 -20.68 -39.76
CA ASP A 711 -13.82 -19.39 -39.95
C ASP A 711 -13.28 -18.66 -41.19
N LYS A 712 -11.97 -18.74 -41.43
CA LYS A 712 -11.31 -18.10 -42.58
C LYS A 712 -11.70 -18.76 -43.90
N VAL A 713 -11.71 -20.09 -43.97
CA VAL A 713 -12.13 -20.83 -45.17
C VAL A 713 -13.60 -20.56 -45.47
N ALA A 714 -14.48 -20.55 -44.46
CA ALA A 714 -15.89 -20.20 -44.63
C ALA A 714 -16.09 -18.75 -45.13
N SER A 715 -15.25 -17.81 -44.65
CA SER A 715 -15.29 -16.42 -45.12
C SER A 715 -14.84 -16.27 -46.58
N LEU A 716 -13.81 -17.01 -46.98
CA LEU A 716 -13.30 -17.02 -48.36
C LEU A 716 -14.34 -17.61 -49.32
N LEU A 717 -15.00 -18.71 -48.94
CA LEU A 717 -16.06 -19.32 -49.73
C LEU A 717 -17.19 -18.31 -50.01
N LYS A 718 -17.65 -17.60 -48.98
CA LYS A 718 -18.68 -16.55 -49.12
C LYS A 718 -18.22 -15.40 -50.04
N SER A 719 -16.94 -15.01 -49.97
CA SER A 719 -16.39 -13.98 -50.84
C SER A 719 -16.46 -14.41 -52.31
N ILE A 720 -16.00 -15.62 -52.62
CA ILE A 720 -16.02 -16.18 -53.98
C ILE A 720 -17.46 -16.32 -54.49
N GLU A 721 -18.40 -16.79 -53.66
CA GLU A 721 -19.82 -16.84 -54.03
C GLU A 721 -20.38 -15.46 -54.38
N SER A 722 -20.02 -14.42 -53.61
CA SER A 722 -20.44 -13.04 -53.90
C SER A 722 -19.80 -12.48 -55.17
N GLU A 723 -18.61 -12.92 -55.54
CA GLU A 723 -17.93 -12.53 -56.78
C GLU A 723 -18.59 -13.17 -58.01
N ILE A 724 -18.94 -14.46 -57.91
CA ILE A 724 -19.72 -15.18 -58.92
C ILE A 724 -21.07 -14.49 -59.15
N GLU A 725 -21.78 -14.12 -58.08
CA GLU A 725 -23.05 -13.39 -58.19
C GLU A 725 -22.90 -12.04 -58.91
N LYS A 726 -21.84 -11.29 -58.63
CA LYS A 726 -21.56 -10.01 -59.29
C LYS A 726 -21.22 -10.19 -60.77
N ILE A 727 -20.48 -11.22 -61.13
CA ILE A 727 -20.11 -11.48 -62.53
C ILE A 727 -21.31 -11.99 -63.33
N ASN A 728 -22.14 -12.87 -62.77
CA ASN A 728 -23.41 -13.27 -63.39
C ASN A 728 -24.34 -12.08 -63.67
N TYR A 729 -24.29 -11.02 -62.85
CA TYR A 729 -25.01 -9.78 -63.11
C TYR A 729 -24.41 -8.96 -64.26
N LEU A 730 -23.07 -8.99 -64.43
CA LEU A 730 -22.33 -8.27 -65.47
C LEU A 730 -22.29 -9.00 -66.83
N GLU A 731 -22.47 -10.32 -66.83
CA GLU A 731 -22.58 -11.20 -68.00
C GLU A 731 -23.69 -10.77 -68.99
N ILE A 732 -24.64 -9.95 -68.51
CA ILE A 732 -25.67 -9.28 -69.31
C ILE A 732 -25.06 -8.29 -70.34
N ILE A 733 -23.79 -7.88 -70.18
CA ILE A 733 -23.14 -6.78 -70.94
C ILE A 733 -21.97 -7.24 -71.83
N ALA A 734 -21.20 -8.28 -71.45
CA ALA A 734 -20.10 -8.85 -72.26
C ALA A 734 -19.97 -10.37 -72.00
N ARG A 735 -20.10 -11.20 -73.04
CA ARG A 735 -20.23 -12.67 -72.90
C ARG A 735 -18.90 -13.43 -72.81
N ASP A 736 -17.98 -13.20 -73.75
CA ASP A 736 -16.83 -14.10 -73.93
C ASP A 736 -15.80 -14.01 -72.76
N GLU A 737 -15.55 -12.82 -72.19
CA GLU A 737 -14.64 -12.65 -71.05
C GLU A 737 -15.26 -13.06 -69.70
N ALA A 738 -16.59 -13.06 -69.61
CA ALA A 738 -17.30 -13.43 -68.38
C ALA A 738 -17.34 -14.95 -68.20
N ASP A 739 -17.48 -15.71 -69.29
CA ASP A 739 -17.45 -17.18 -69.27
C ASP A 739 -16.11 -17.73 -68.75
N GLU A 740 -14.97 -17.19 -69.23
CA GLU A 740 -13.64 -17.59 -68.76
C GLU A 740 -13.42 -17.27 -67.27
N LEU A 741 -13.91 -16.13 -66.79
CA LEU A 741 -13.82 -15.74 -65.38
C LEU A 741 -14.70 -16.60 -64.48
N LEU A 742 -15.90 -16.96 -64.95
CA LEU A 742 -16.80 -17.85 -64.23
C LEU A 742 -16.24 -19.27 -64.15
N GLU A 743 -15.59 -19.78 -65.19
CA GLU A 743 -14.92 -21.08 -65.15
C GLU A 743 -13.82 -21.10 -64.07
N VAL A 744 -12.97 -20.07 -64.02
CA VAL A 744 -11.92 -19.93 -63.00
C VAL A 744 -12.49 -19.81 -61.57
N LEU A 745 -13.55 -19.02 -61.38
CA LEU A 745 -14.16 -18.83 -60.06
C LEU A 745 -14.92 -20.07 -59.59
N ASN A 746 -15.56 -20.81 -60.49
CA ASN A 746 -16.21 -22.08 -60.14
C ASN A 746 -15.19 -23.14 -59.73
N ALA A 747 -14.04 -23.22 -60.41
CA ALA A 747 -12.95 -24.10 -60.01
C ALA A 747 -12.38 -23.72 -58.62
N ARG A 748 -12.23 -22.42 -58.33
CA ARG A 748 -11.83 -21.94 -56.98
C ARG A 748 -12.89 -22.28 -55.93
N LYS A 749 -14.17 -22.09 -56.25
CA LYS A 749 -15.29 -22.41 -55.34
C LYS A 749 -15.29 -23.89 -54.98
N GLU A 750 -15.11 -24.78 -55.94
CA GLU A 750 -15.08 -26.22 -55.71
C GLU A 750 -13.92 -26.62 -54.78
N ASN A 751 -12.72 -26.07 -55.03
CA ASN A 751 -11.57 -26.31 -54.18
C ASN A 751 -11.75 -25.77 -52.75
N VAL A 752 -12.24 -24.54 -52.58
CA VAL A 752 -12.49 -23.97 -51.25
C VAL A 752 -13.61 -24.71 -50.51
N LYS A 753 -14.61 -25.23 -51.23
CA LYS A 753 -15.65 -26.08 -50.66
C LYS A 753 -15.06 -27.39 -50.11
N MET A 754 -14.17 -28.04 -50.86
CA MET A 754 -13.43 -29.21 -50.39
C MET A 754 -12.60 -28.90 -49.14
N LEU A 755 -11.88 -27.77 -49.12
CA LEU A 755 -11.14 -27.30 -47.94
C LEU A 755 -12.06 -27.03 -46.74
N SER A 756 -13.27 -26.51 -46.98
CA SER A 756 -14.26 -26.29 -45.92
C SER A 756 -14.75 -27.61 -45.32
N GLU A 757 -14.98 -28.64 -46.14
CA GLU A 757 -15.37 -29.97 -45.68
C GLU A 757 -14.25 -30.62 -44.85
N GLN A 758 -12.99 -30.48 -45.30
CA GLN A 758 -11.81 -30.92 -44.53
C GLN A 758 -11.66 -30.16 -43.20
N SER A 759 -11.92 -28.85 -43.17
CA SER A 759 -11.86 -28.09 -41.91
C SER A 759 -12.95 -28.53 -40.93
N GLN A 760 -14.13 -28.90 -41.41
CA GLN A 760 -15.23 -29.37 -40.56
C GLN A 760 -14.95 -30.75 -39.98
N SER A 761 -14.27 -31.64 -40.71
CA SER A 761 -13.87 -32.95 -40.17
C SER A 761 -12.84 -32.81 -39.04
N PHE A 762 -11.91 -31.85 -39.13
CA PHE A 762 -11.01 -31.53 -38.03
C PHE A 762 -11.74 -31.03 -36.78
N GLU A 763 -12.71 -30.12 -36.92
CA GLU A 763 -13.48 -29.61 -35.79
C GLU A 763 -14.37 -30.67 -35.15
N ALA A 764 -14.94 -31.59 -35.94
CA ALA A 764 -15.80 -32.65 -35.44
C ALA A 764 -15.07 -33.64 -34.50
N LYS A 765 -13.76 -33.83 -34.69
CA LYS A 765 -12.93 -34.70 -33.83
C LYS A 765 -12.44 -34.00 -32.55
N LYS A 766 -12.50 -32.67 -32.46
CA LYS A 766 -11.97 -31.92 -31.31
C LYS A 766 -12.95 -31.90 -30.14
N ILE A 767 -12.42 -32.20 -28.95
CA ILE A 767 -13.12 -32.02 -27.69
C ILE A 767 -12.77 -30.63 -27.14
N PRO A 768 -13.75 -29.73 -26.92
CA PRO A 768 -13.48 -28.42 -26.36
C PRO A 768 -13.04 -28.53 -24.90
N VAL A 769 -11.86 -28.00 -24.59
CA VAL A 769 -11.33 -27.85 -23.24
C VAL A 769 -11.31 -26.38 -22.89
N ASN A 770 -11.99 -26.03 -21.80
CA ASN A 770 -11.99 -24.67 -21.29
C ASN A 770 -10.72 -24.42 -20.46
N LEU A 771 -9.78 -23.63 -21.00
CA LEU A 771 -8.54 -23.28 -20.30
C LEU A 771 -8.80 -22.36 -19.09
N GLN A 772 -9.94 -21.67 -19.07
CA GLN A 772 -10.33 -20.74 -18.01
C GLN A 772 -10.71 -21.49 -16.70
N GLU A 773 -11.16 -22.75 -16.78
CA GLU A 773 -11.42 -23.59 -15.60
C GLU A 773 -10.15 -23.90 -14.80
N TYR A 774 -8.98 -23.93 -15.48
CA TYR A 774 -7.70 -24.17 -14.83
C TYR A 774 -7.07 -22.90 -14.22
N ASP A 775 -7.51 -21.71 -14.66
CA ASP A 775 -7.09 -20.40 -14.14
C ASP A 775 -7.97 -19.88 -12.98
N ALA A 776 -9.09 -20.58 -12.70
CA ALA A 776 -10.00 -20.36 -11.55
C ALA A 776 -9.36 -20.50 -10.14
N LYS A 777 -8.02 -20.50 -10.05
CA LYS A 777 -7.23 -20.60 -8.81
C LYS A 777 -6.61 -19.29 -8.33
N LYS A 778 -6.88 -18.11 -8.92
CA LYS A 778 -6.52 -16.82 -8.30
C LYS A 778 -7.45 -16.48 -7.12
N LYS A 779 -7.24 -17.16 -5.98
CA LYS A 779 -7.92 -16.83 -4.72
C LYS A 779 -7.56 -15.41 -4.27
N PRO A 780 -8.50 -14.64 -3.68
CA PRO A 780 -8.18 -13.33 -3.13
C PRO A 780 -7.04 -13.47 -2.11
N ILE A 781 -6.03 -12.62 -2.24
CA ILE A 781 -4.86 -12.60 -1.35
C ILE A 781 -5.09 -11.64 -0.18
N ARG A 782 -5.88 -10.58 -0.40
CA ARG A 782 -6.11 -9.48 0.55
C ARG A 782 -7.51 -9.47 1.12
N LEU A 783 -7.65 -8.85 2.28
CA LEU A 783 -8.98 -8.65 2.88
C LEU A 783 -9.85 -7.69 2.05
N ALA A 784 -9.25 -6.70 1.39
CA ALA A 784 -9.99 -5.74 0.55
C ALA A 784 -10.54 -6.40 -0.71
N THR A 785 -9.75 -7.20 -1.43
CA THR A 785 -10.26 -7.98 -2.56
C THR A 785 -11.36 -8.94 -2.13
N LEU A 786 -11.18 -9.65 -1.01
CA LEU A 786 -12.22 -10.53 -0.47
C LEU A 786 -13.51 -9.76 -0.18
N PHE A 787 -13.40 -8.60 0.48
CA PHE A 787 -14.55 -7.75 0.78
C PHE A 787 -15.24 -7.24 -0.49
N ALA A 788 -14.49 -6.80 -1.48
CA ALA A 788 -15.05 -6.33 -2.75
C ALA A 788 -15.78 -7.44 -3.53
N VAL A 789 -15.27 -8.67 -3.51
CA VAL A 789 -15.95 -9.84 -4.11
C VAL A 789 -17.26 -10.13 -3.38
N GLU A 790 -17.25 -10.18 -2.05
CA GLU A 790 -18.45 -10.39 -1.23
C GLU A 790 -19.47 -9.25 -1.36
N HIS A 791 -19.01 -8.00 -1.49
CA HIS A 791 -19.89 -6.85 -1.69
C HIS A 791 -20.64 -6.96 -3.02
N ARG A 792 -19.92 -7.19 -4.12
CA ARG A 792 -20.52 -7.33 -5.46
C ARG A 792 -21.48 -8.50 -5.56
N THR A 793 -21.15 -9.64 -4.95
CA THR A 793 -22.04 -10.80 -4.94
C THR A 793 -23.33 -10.51 -4.18
N ASN A 794 -23.25 -9.80 -3.05
CA ASN A 794 -24.43 -9.33 -2.32
C ASN A 794 -25.27 -8.31 -3.10
N GLU A 795 -24.64 -7.37 -3.82
CA GLU A 795 -25.34 -6.44 -4.71
C GLU A 795 -26.10 -7.16 -5.81
N LYS A 796 -25.45 -8.11 -6.49
CA LYS A 796 -26.09 -8.96 -7.52
C LYS A 796 -27.28 -9.72 -6.95
N ARG A 797 -27.11 -10.31 -5.75
CA ARG A 797 -28.19 -11.02 -5.05
C ARG A 797 -29.36 -10.08 -4.72
N ALA A 798 -29.07 -8.87 -4.24
CA ALA A 798 -30.10 -7.88 -3.93
C ALA A 798 -30.84 -7.39 -5.18
N VAL A 799 -30.17 -7.28 -6.33
CA VAL A 799 -30.80 -6.97 -7.62
C VAL A 799 -31.72 -8.11 -8.06
N LEU A 800 -31.27 -9.37 -7.95
CA LEU A 800 -32.08 -10.54 -8.26
C LEU A 800 -33.30 -10.69 -7.32
N GLU A 801 -33.14 -10.40 -6.04
CA GLU A 801 -34.23 -10.38 -5.05
C GLU A 801 -35.25 -9.24 -5.29
N LYS A 802 -34.82 -8.10 -5.86
CA LYS A 802 -35.72 -7.02 -6.28
C LYS A 802 -36.49 -7.37 -7.55
N LEU A 803 -35.87 -8.08 -8.49
CA LEU A 803 -36.50 -8.53 -9.74
C LEU A 803 -37.48 -9.68 -9.54
N SER A 804 -37.33 -10.46 -8.46
CA SER A 804 -38.18 -11.61 -8.13
C SER A 804 -39.37 -11.27 -7.23
N LYS A 805 -39.47 -10.04 -6.73
CA LYS A 805 -40.69 -9.57 -6.04
C LYS A 805 -41.70 -9.11 -7.08
N PRO A 806 -42.90 -9.73 -7.18
CA PRO A 806 -43.96 -9.17 -7.99
C PRO A 806 -44.27 -7.77 -7.47
N SER A 807 -44.31 -6.81 -8.39
CA SER A 807 -44.80 -5.46 -8.15
C SER A 807 -46.21 -5.52 -7.56
N GLU A 808 -46.34 -5.22 -6.27
CA GLU A 808 -47.62 -4.85 -5.66
C GLU A 808 -48.00 -3.42 -6.04
#